data_AF-A0A8S3YGS7-F1
#
_entry.id   AF-A0A8S3YGS7-F1
#
_cell.length_a   1.000
_cell.length_b   1.000
_cell.length_c   1.000
_cell.angle_alpha   90.00
_cell.angle_beta   90.00
_cell.angle_gamma   90.00
#
_symmetry.space_group_name_H-M   'P 1'
#
loop_
_entity.id
_entity.type
_entity.pdbx_description
1 polymer ?
#
loop_
_entity_poly.entity_id
_entity_poly.type
_entity_poly.pdbx_seq_one_letter_code
_entity_poly.pdbx_strand_id
1 'polypeptide(L)'
;MDVPLKKKSYIQKYRTEWENDEDFKQWIKPIADSPTKAFCKYCHVEIAAKIYDLRKHRESKKHKAKCELITKNKQIQFTSTPDDGSKNSQKAEGQLALFIAEHTSISNTDHLTDLCKEVFHDSKCAKDIKMHRTKCTQVINQVLAPHFKDTLLKDIGTQKYSIILDESTDVSVSKYMGIIIRYFSLNTNNIVSSFLSLEPIERADARGIVTSLVKCLESQSLPIQNLIGIGTDNASVMTGRNNSQLAVSHASESNLPRNIEFLIRETYNWFSISPKRRDEYKALFQTINCGDEPLKILKVCDTRWLSIEPAVLRILAQWNELKLHFSLAREKCYTAGLLWEMYNDEGNRLYLCFLKSILHDVQIGIKVFEGENIDPVKLLETLMTLLRSVCVRIIIPGAATTDKDFLTIKVEDHLDPVAHLGHLFESHASNSNLSPQAISNIKKRCIDFSVKLVQEIQNRIPSNCEILAKVTLLSPENTLKQIKDPHALVGLARELGFDDQKTDKIVQQWKTIQFIEWETAGDSKINRSKVKYVMPSTSITENLVDSCLNALEKLTAHHSKKNAIFGFETSIFAEIRCIKIPNTRGNVKFMLPHSTAASTGEICLITPDLKKGKKVDHEPTVEHWKDILKEAGVTEVKTVLPLRQLKVEYDQYELKRRLLTQHDFIMVDTRILNHASHLLGKMFFKKHNMLIPIKMNEKANIKKYIDIGLRTAMLRLNEGHTSTILVGHTSMSRDNLKENIMSLIKQLASKYPGGEANIRSISLKLPLSLPLPLYLTLRSSNSIGLPKLAHKRPKHFKILEDELSTIPDSTVRVAPDGTVHLKKQKKMVKSVNEKVLLESEKEDESEGDVNEEE
;
A
#
# COMPACT_ATOMS: atom_id res chain seq x y z
N MET A 1 -48.85 30.67 -76.02
CA MET A 1 -48.27 31.48 -74.94
C MET A 1 -47.39 30.56 -74.12
N ASP A 2 -46.13 30.42 -74.52
CA ASP A 2 -45.16 29.56 -73.85
C ASP A 2 -44.62 30.26 -72.60
N VAL A 3 -44.89 29.66 -71.45
CA VAL A 3 -44.39 30.09 -70.15
C VAL A 3 -42.91 29.68 -70.03
N PRO A 4 -41.97 30.59 -69.71
CA PRO A 4 -40.57 30.22 -69.57
C PRO A 4 -40.35 29.38 -68.30
N LEU A 5 -39.85 28.17 -68.46
CA LEU A 5 -39.40 27.30 -67.36
C LEU A 5 -38.25 27.97 -66.57
N LYS A 6 -38.51 28.43 -65.35
CA LYS A 6 -37.47 28.84 -64.38
C LYS A 6 -36.53 27.65 -64.11
N LYS A 7 -35.24 27.78 -64.46
CA LYS A 7 -34.19 26.82 -64.10
C LYS A 7 -34.18 26.60 -62.59
N LYS A 8 -34.42 25.36 -62.13
CA LYS A 8 -34.29 24.97 -60.72
C LYS A 8 -32.83 25.16 -60.28
N SER A 9 -32.59 26.04 -59.33
CA SER A 9 -31.28 26.18 -58.66
C SER A 9 -31.03 24.96 -57.79
N TYR A 10 -30.01 24.16 -58.11
CA TYR A 10 -29.62 23.00 -57.33
C TYR A 10 -28.85 23.45 -56.08
N ILE A 11 -29.42 23.21 -54.90
CA ILE A 11 -28.80 23.50 -53.61
C ILE A 11 -28.08 22.24 -53.12
N GLN A 12 -26.77 22.23 -53.25
CA GLN A 12 -25.92 21.13 -52.77
C GLN A 12 -25.80 21.19 -51.23
N LYS A 13 -26.15 20.07 -50.57
CA LYS A 13 -25.92 19.86 -49.13
C LYS A 13 -24.60 19.13 -48.89
N TYR A 14 -24.05 19.30 -47.69
CA TYR A 14 -22.87 18.58 -47.22
C TYR A 14 -23.09 17.07 -47.28
N ARG A 15 -22.12 16.34 -47.86
CA ARG A 15 -22.16 14.87 -47.92
C ARG A 15 -21.22 14.32 -46.85
N THR A 16 -21.74 13.48 -45.97
CA THR A 16 -20.97 12.78 -44.92
C THR A 16 -19.91 11.85 -45.51
N GLU A 17 -20.09 11.40 -46.76
CA GLU A 17 -19.09 10.62 -47.52
C GLU A 17 -17.73 11.33 -47.62
N TRP A 18 -17.69 12.67 -47.65
CA TRP A 18 -16.45 13.45 -47.69
C TRP A 18 -15.62 13.35 -46.41
N GLU A 19 -16.19 12.84 -45.31
CA GLU A 19 -15.43 12.54 -44.09
C GLU A 19 -14.60 11.26 -44.22
N ASN A 20 -14.87 10.42 -45.23
CA ASN A 20 -14.13 9.19 -45.50
C ASN A 20 -13.19 9.30 -46.70
N ASP A 21 -13.29 10.37 -47.48
CA ASP A 21 -12.45 10.64 -48.65
C ASP A 21 -11.05 11.11 -48.22
N GLU A 22 -9.99 10.48 -48.74
CA GLU A 22 -8.58 10.78 -48.41
C GLU A 22 -8.22 12.26 -48.64
N ASP A 23 -8.87 12.93 -49.60
CA ASP A 23 -8.62 14.33 -49.91
C ASP A 23 -9.20 15.32 -48.86
N PHE A 24 -10.19 14.89 -48.06
CA PHE A 24 -11.06 15.78 -47.27
C PHE A 24 -11.20 15.39 -45.80
N LYS A 25 -11.08 14.09 -45.48
CA LYS A 25 -11.26 13.48 -44.15
C LYS A 25 -10.49 14.18 -43.04
N GLN A 26 -9.27 14.62 -43.33
CA GLN A 26 -8.37 15.12 -42.31
C GLN A 26 -8.74 16.52 -41.80
N TRP A 27 -9.47 17.32 -42.59
CA TRP A 27 -9.63 18.75 -42.31
C TRP A 27 -11.07 19.29 -42.39
N ILE A 28 -12.04 18.54 -42.89
CA ILE A 28 -13.44 19.00 -42.99
C ILE A 28 -14.29 18.53 -41.79
N LYS A 29 -15.31 19.31 -41.41
CA LYS A 29 -16.39 18.96 -40.47
C LYS A 29 -17.74 19.55 -40.94
N PRO A 30 -18.88 18.88 -40.69
CA PRO A 30 -20.21 19.47 -40.91
C PRO A 30 -20.54 20.56 -39.88
N ILE A 31 -21.40 21.50 -40.27
CA ILE A 31 -21.96 22.54 -39.40
C ILE A 31 -23.44 22.21 -39.17
N ALA A 32 -23.84 22.04 -37.91
CA ALA A 32 -25.22 21.65 -37.56
C ALA A 32 -26.26 22.68 -38.02
N ASP A 33 -25.93 23.98 -37.93
CA ASP A 33 -26.85 25.08 -38.22
C ASP A 33 -26.94 25.45 -39.72
N SER A 34 -26.05 24.91 -40.57
CA SER A 34 -26.02 25.24 -42.00
C SER A 34 -25.65 24.04 -42.87
N PRO A 35 -26.63 23.25 -43.36
CA PRO A 35 -26.37 22.01 -44.12
C PRO A 35 -25.76 22.24 -45.51
N THR A 36 -25.68 23.49 -45.97
CA THR A 36 -25.08 23.88 -47.26
C THR A 36 -23.63 24.37 -47.13
N LYS A 37 -23.04 24.28 -45.93
CA LYS A 37 -21.66 24.71 -45.66
C LYS A 37 -20.88 23.60 -44.95
N ALA A 38 -19.57 23.63 -45.14
CA ALA A 38 -18.56 22.78 -44.54
C ALA A 38 -17.59 23.65 -43.72
N PHE A 39 -17.09 23.14 -42.60
CA PHE A 39 -16.12 23.85 -41.77
C PHE A 39 -14.71 23.26 -41.95
N CYS A 40 -13.72 24.11 -42.18
CA CYS A 40 -12.32 23.69 -42.19
C CYS A 40 -11.70 23.75 -40.78
N LYS A 41 -11.28 22.61 -40.25
CA LYS A 41 -10.60 22.46 -38.95
C LYS A 41 -9.26 23.19 -38.89
N TYR A 42 -8.53 23.27 -40.00
CA TYR A 42 -7.20 23.90 -40.04
C TYR A 42 -7.30 25.41 -40.18
N CYS A 43 -8.13 25.88 -41.11
CA CYS A 43 -8.28 27.30 -41.41
C CYS A 43 -9.23 28.02 -40.45
N HIS A 44 -10.16 27.31 -39.81
CA HIS A 44 -11.30 27.84 -39.05
C HIS A 44 -12.18 28.77 -39.88
N VAL A 45 -12.60 28.31 -41.08
CA VAL A 45 -13.42 29.07 -42.02
C VAL A 45 -14.56 28.19 -42.53
N GLU A 46 -15.73 28.80 -42.74
CA GLU A 46 -16.87 28.19 -43.41
C GLU A 46 -16.71 28.23 -44.93
N ILE A 47 -16.93 27.09 -45.59
CA ILE A 47 -16.80 26.91 -47.03
C ILE A 47 -18.14 26.42 -47.55
N ALA A 48 -18.57 26.85 -48.73
CA ALA A 48 -19.75 26.27 -49.36
C ALA A 48 -19.56 24.77 -49.57
N ALA A 49 -20.59 23.96 -49.30
CA ALA A 49 -20.54 22.51 -49.41
C ALA A 49 -20.61 22.04 -50.88
N LYS A 50 -19.82 22.66 -51.77
CA LYS A 50 -19.61 22.23 -53.16
C LYS A 50 -18.20 21.68 -53.28
N ILE A 51 -18.04 20.53 -53.93
CA ILE A 51 -16.74 19.86 -54.06
C ILE A 51 -15.67 20.75 -54.72
N TYR A 52 -16.08 21.61 -55.65
CA TYR A 52 -15.22 22.61 -56.27
C TYR A 52 -14.65 23.60 -55.24
N ASP A 53 -15.49 24.14 -54.36
CA ASP A 53 -15.09 25.11 -53.35
C ASP A 53 -14.18 24.47 -52.27
N LEU A 54 -14.41 23.20 -51.94
CA LEU A 54 -13.55 22.43 -51.06
C LEU A 54 -12.16 22.20 -51.65
N ARG A 55 -12.07 21.80 -52.92
CA ARG A 55 -10.80 21.64 -53.64
C ARG A 55 -10.06 22.97 -53.78
N LYS A 56 -10.78 24.04 -54.13
CA LYS A 56 -10.21 25.39 -54.21
C LYS A 56 -9.69 25.89 -52.87
N HIS A 57 -10.36 25.57 -51.76
CA HIS A 57 -9.88 25.89 -50.42
C HIS A 57 -8.61 25.12 -50.06
N ARG A 58 -8.54 23.83 -50.37
CA ARG A 58 -7.34 22.99 -50.16
C ARG A 58 -6.12 23.58 -50.86
N GLU A 59 -6.30 24.10 -52.07
CA GLU A 59 -5.22 24.68 -52.86
C GLU A 59 -4.80 26.09 -52.41
N SER A 60 -5.59 26.74 -51.55
CA SER A 60 -5.31 28.09 -51.08
C SER A 60 -4.00 28.16 -50.28
N LYS A 61 -3.24 29.26 -50.47
CA LYS A 61 -1.96 29.49 -49.76
C LYS A 61 -2.13 29.41 -48.23
N LYS A 62 -3.25 29.92 -47.71
CA LYS A 62 -3.58 29.91 -46.27
C LYS A 62 -3.77 28.49 -45.74
N HIS A 63 -4.42 27.61 -46.52
CA HIS A 63 -4.62 26.22 -46.15
C HIS A 63 -3.30 25.42 -46.23
N LYS A 64 -2.54 25.56 -47.31
CA LYS A 64 -1.23 24.90 -47.46
C LYS A 64 -0.24 25.25 -46.35
N ALA A 65 -0.10 26.54 -46.01
CA ALA A 65 0.80 26.98 -44.94
C ALA A 65 0.41 26.40 -43.56
N LYS A 66 -0.89 26.34 -43.25
CA LYS A 66 -1.37 25.73 -42.00
C LYS A 66 -1.25 24.20 -42.00
N CYS A 67 -1.45 23.56 -43.15
CA CYS A 67 -1.28 22.13 -43.30
C CYS A 67 0.19 21.72 -43.05
N GLU A 68 1.15 22.45 -43.64
CA GLU A 68 2.58 22.22 -43.45
C GLU A 68 3.04 22.34 -41.99
N LEU A 69 2.51 23.31 -41.24
CA LEU A 69 2.79 23.48 -39.81
C LEU A 69 2.30 22.30 -38.96
N ILE A 70 1.16 21.72 -39.32
CA ILE A 70 0.57 20.57 -38.61
C ILE A 70 1.32 19.28 -38.94
N THR A 71 1.77 19.10 -40.19
CA THR A 71 2.53 17.91 -40.62
C THR A 71 3.94 17.88 -40.00
N LYS A 72 4.61 19.03 -39.85
CA LYS A 72 5.93 19.12 -39.20
C LYS A 72 5.91 18.84 -37.69
N ASN A 73 4.77 19.00 -37.02
CA ASN A 73 4.63 18.78 -35.58
C ASN A 73 4.59 17.30 -35.16
N LYS A 74 4.83 16.33 -36.06
CA LYS A 74 4.71 14.89 -35.73
C LYS A 74 5.99 14.09 -35.53
N GLN A 75 7.21 14.58 -35.75
CA GLN A 75 8.42 13.80 -35.40
C GLN A 75 9.67 14.70 -35.37
N ILE A 76 10.39 14.72 -34.23
CA ILE A 76 11.77 15.20 -34.19
C ILE A 76 12.63 14.03 -34.67
N GLN A 77 13.20 14.13 -35.87
CA GLN A 77 14.18 13.15 -36.35
C GLN A 77 15.54 13.43 -35.71
N PHE A 78 16.09 12.44 -35.00
CA PHE A 78 17.46 12.50 -34.51
C PHE A 78 18.42 12.20 -35.66
N THR A 79 19.14 13.21 -36.15
CA THR A 79 20.25 13.03 -37.09
C THR A 79 21.54 12.86 -36.32
N SER A 80 22.30 11.80 -36.58
CA SER A 80 23.64 11.61 -36.05
C SER A 80 24.60 12.62 -36.72
N THR A 81 24.91 13.72 -36.05
CA THR A 81 26.03 14.57 -36.47
C THR A 81 27.30 14.19 -35.68
N PRO A 82 28.43 13.93 -36.35
CA PRO A 82 29.69 13.64 -35.71
C PRO A 82 30.35 14.95 -35.29
N ASP A 83 30.08 15.42 -34.07
CA ASP A 83 30.83 16.53 -33.49
C ASP A 83 31.27 16.18 -32.06
N ASP A 84 32.58 16.18 -31.81
CA ASP A 84 33.19 15.65 -30.58
C ASP A 84 32.91 16.53 -29.34
N GLY A 85 32.56 17.80 -29.53
CA GLY A 85 32.08 18.67 -28.45
C GLY A 85 30.68 18.30 -27.92
N SER A 86 29.88 17.58 -28.72
CA SER A 86 28.47 17.26 -28.44
C SER A 86 28.27 16.06 -27.50
N LYS A 87 29.23 15.14 -27.40
CA LYS A 87 29.05 13.86 -26.68
C LYS A 87 28.75 14.03 -25.19
N ASN A 88 29.41 14.97 -24.51
CA ASN A 88 29.18 15.20 -23.08
C ASN A 88 27.80 15.80 -22.80
N SER A 89 27.35 16.73 -23.64
CA SER A 89 26.00 17.32 -23.53
C SER A 89 24.91 16.28 -23.82
N GLN A 90 25.08 15.43 -24.84
CA GLN A 90 24.17 14.33 -25.17
C GLN A 90 24.12 13.27 -24.06
N LYS A 91 25.28 12.95 -23.46
CA LYS A 91 25.34 12.05 -22.29
C LYS A 91 24.58 12.62 -21.10
N ALA A 92 24.77 13.91 -20.81
CA ALA A 92 24.04 14.58 -19.74
C ALA A 92 22.54 14.63 -20.01
N GLU A 93 22.12 14.91 -21.24
CA GLU A 93 20.70 14.86 -21.66
C GLU A 93 20.11 13.45 -21.49
N GLY A 94 20.83 12.40 -21.89
CA GLY A 94 20.41 11.01 -21.69
C GLY A 94 20.29 10.62 -20.22
N GLN A 95 21.26 11.00 -19.40
CA GLN A 95 21.23 10.76 -17.94
C GLN A 95 20.09 11.53 -17.26
N LEU A 96 19.87 12.78 -17.67
CA LEU A 96 18.80 13.61 -17.15
C LEU A 96 17.42 13.07 -17.57
N ALA A 97 17.28 12.59 -18.80
CA ALA A 97 16.06 11.92 -19.28
C ALA A 97 15.78 10.62 -18.52
N LEU A 98 16.83 9.83 -18.22
CA LEU A 98 16.72 8.62 -17.41
C LEU A 98 16.26 8.92 -15.98
N PHE A 99 16.90 9.90 -15.32
CA PHE A 99 16.50 10.35 -13.98
C PHE A 99 15.04 10.82 -13.95
N ILE A 100 14.62 11.56 -14.97
CA ILE A 100 13.24 12.04 -15.07
C ILE A 100 12.28 10.86 -15.22
N ALA A 101 12.59 9.88 -16.08
CA ALA A 101 11.75 8.70 -16.28
C ALA A 101 11.57 7.87 -14.99
N GLU A 102 12.58 7.81 -14.13
CA GLU A 102 12.54 6.99 -12.91
C GLU A 102 11.85 7.68 -11.72
N HIS A 103 11.95 9.01 -11.63
CA HIS A 103 11.65 9.71 -10.36
C HIS A 103 10.68 10.88 -10.47
N THR A 104 10.37 11.40 -11.67
CA THR A 104 9.64 12.67 -11.80
C THR A 104 8.72 12.73 -13.03
N SER A 105 7.93 13.80 -13.15
CA SER A 105 7.13 14.08 -14.35
C SER A 105 8.00 14.72 -15.44
N ILE A 106 7.78 14.33 -16.70
CA ILE A 106 8.42 14.91 -17.89
C ILE A 106 8.11 16.41 -18.04
N SER A 107 7.03 16.91 -17.42
CA SER A 107 6.73 18.36 -17.39
C SER A 107 7.83 19.18 -16.71
N ASN A 108 8.61 18.57 -15.82
CA ASN A 108 9.60 19.27 -15.01
C ASN A 108 10.91 19.51 -15.78
N THR A 109 11.12 18.85 -16.92
CA THR A 109 12.36 18.94 -17.70
C THR A 109 12.62 20.36 -18.23
N ASP A 110 11.55 21.09 -18.55
CA ASP A 110 11.65 22.46 -19.09
C ASP A 110 12.38 23.37 -18.10
N HIS A 111 11.87 23.45 -16.87
CA HIS A 111 12.44 24.32 -15.83
C HIS A 111 13.74 23.79 -15.23
N LEU A 112 13.87 22.45 -15.14
CA LEU A 112 15.09 21.83 -14.62
C LEU A 112 16.30 22.14 -15.50
N THR A 113 16.11 22.15 -16.83
CA THR A 113 17.19 22.46 -17.77
C THR A 113 17.61 23.93 -17.69
N ASP A 114 16.67 24.85 -17.52
CA ASP A 114 16.95 26.27 -17.34
C ASP A 114 17.67 26.54 -16.00
N LEU A 115 17.24 25.88 -14.92
CA LEU A 115 17.89 25.95 -13.62
C LEU A 115 19.34 25.43 -13.69
N CYS A 116 19.57 24.30 -14.38
CA CYS A 116 20.91 23.76 -14.56
C CYS A 116 21.84 24.75 -15.30
N LYS A 117 21.33 25.50 -16.28
CA LYS A 117 22.10 26.53 -16.99
C LYS A 117 22.46 27.72 -16.10
N GLU A 118 21.54 28.16 -15.24
CA GLU A 118 21.78 29.28 -14.33
C GLU A 118 22.73 28.92 -13.18
N VAL A 119 22.52 27.75 -12.56
CA VAL A 119 23.28 27.34 -11.37
C VAL A 119 24.70 26.91 -11.74
N PHE A 120 24.87 26.14 -12.82
CA PHE A 120 26.15 25.56 -13.22
C PHE A 120 26.79 26.32 -14.40
N HIS A 121 26.96 27.64 -14.24
CA HIS A 121 27.50 28.53 -15.27
C HIS A 121 28.98 28.28 -15.62
N ASP A 122 29.72 27.62 -14.72
CA ASP A 122 31.10 27.17 -14.87
C ASP A 122 31.23 25.93 -15.78
N SER A 123 30.18 25.10 -15.87
CA SER A 123 30.15 23.91 -16.69
C SER A 123 29.77 24.21 -18.14
N LYS A 124 30.68 23.93 -19.08
CA LYS A 124 30.38 23.97 -20.53
C LYS A 124 29.23 23.04 -20.90
N CYS A 125 29.17 21.86 -20.27
CA CYS A 125 28.11 20.89 -20.49
C CYS A 125 26.73 21.47 -20.14
N ALA A 126 26.60 22.14 -18.98
CA ALA A 126 25.32 22.70 -18.54
C ALA A 126 24.78 23.79 -19.48
N LYS A 127 25.67 24.62 -20.03
CA LYS A 127 25.31 25.65 -21.04
C LYS A 127 24.76 25.05 -22.33
N ASP A 128 25.33 23.91 -22.75
CA ASP A 128 25.03 23.28 -24.03
C ASP A 128 23.82 22.33 -24.00
N ILE A 129 23.31 21.96 -22.81
CA ILE A 129 22.11 21.14 -22.69
C ILE A 129 20.91 21.86 -23.32
N LYS A 130 20.25 21.20 -24.27
CA LYS A 130 19.06 21.70 -24.95
C LYS A 130 17.98 20.63 -24.86
N MET A 131 17.36 20.51 -23.69
CA MET A 131 16.32 19.51 -23.44
C MET A 131 15.06 20.15 -22.85
N HIS A 132 13.98 20.06 -23.61
CA HIS A 132 12.63 20.40 -23.17
C HIS A 132 11.76 19.14 -23.17
N ARG A 133 10.52 19.24 -22.69
CA ARG A 133 9.55 18.15 -22.55
C ARG A 133 9.46 17.27 -23.81
N THR A 134 9.45 17.89 -25.00
CA THR A 134 9.29 17.19 -26.28
C THR A 134 10.54 16.36 -26.58
N LYS A 135 11.72 16.95 -26.45
CA LYS A 135 12.99 16.22 -26.65
C LYS A 135 13.17 15.13 -25.60
N CYS A 136 12.89 15.41 -24.32
CA CYS A 136 12.96 14.42 -23.25
C CYS A 136 12.04 13.22 -23.53
N THR A 137 10.80 13.46 -23.93
CA THR A 137 9.85 12.40 -24.32
C THR A 137 10.39 11.57 -25.47
N GLN A 138 10.97 12.22 -26.49
CA GLN A 138 11.54 11.51 -27.64
C GLN A 138 12.82 10.74 -27.28
N VAL A 139 13.67 11.25 -26.40
CA VAL A 139 14.86 10.52 -25.89
C VAL A 139 14.42 9.28 -25.12
N ILE A 140 13.40 9.39 -24.27
CA ILE A 140 12.86 8.24 -23.53
C ILE A 140 12.29 7.21 -24.52
N ASN A 141 11.41 7.63 -25.43
CA ASN A 141 10.68 6.70 -26.29
C ASN A 141 11.50 6.11 -27.45
N GLN A 142 12.42 6.89 -28.03
CA GLN A 142 13.16 6.49 -29.24
C GLN A 142 14.59 6.04 -28.97
N VAL A 143 15.15 6.35 -27.80
CA VAL A 143 16.55 6.01 -27.48
C VAL A 143 16.63 5.09 -26.27
N LEU A 144 16.16 5.52 -25.11
CA LEU A 144 16.29 4.75 -23.86
C LEU A 144 15.44 3.47 -23.87
N ALA A 145 14.16 3.58 -24.22
CA ALA A 145 13.26 2.43 -24.21
C ALA A 145 13.70 1.32 -25.19
N PRO A 146 14.05 1.60 -26.46
CA PRO A 146 14.61 0.58 -27.35
C PRO A 146 15.92 -0.01 -26.82
N HIS A 147 16.82 0.83 -26.28
CA HIS A 147 18.10 0.36 -25.74
C HIS A 147 17.93 -0.63 -24.57
N PHE A 148 17.07 -0.33 -23.59
CA PHE A 148 16.82 -1.23 -22.47
C PHE A 148 16.10 -2.49 -22.92
N LYS A 149 15.16 -2.39 -23.87
CA LYS A 149 14.45 -3.54 -24.43
C LYS A 149 15.41 -4.47 -25.17
N ASP A 150 16.29 -3.94 -26.01
CA ASP A 150 17.30 -4.73 -26.72
C ASP A 150 18.30 -5.37 -25.76
N THR A 151 18.70 -4.65 -24.71
CA THR A 151 19.60 -5.19 -23.68
C THR A 151 18.96 -6.35 -22.92
N LEU A 152 17.68 -6.20 -22.54
CA LEU A 152 16.89 -7.24 -21.90
C LEU A 152 16.76 -8.48 -22.80
N LEU A 153 16.37 -8.29 -24.07
CA LEU A 153 16.20 -9.40 -25.02
C LEU A 153 17.52 -10.12 -25.32
N LYS A 154 18.65 -9.40 -25.37
CA LYS A 154 19.98 -10.00 -25.52
C LYS A 154 20.40 -10.81 -24.29
N ASP A 155 20.10 -10.32 -23.09
CA ASP A 155 20.42 -11.03 -21.84
C ASP A 155 19.58 -12.30 -21.66
N ILE A 156 18.31 -12.27 -22.09
CA ILE A 156 17.46 -13.47 -22.14
C ILE A 156 17.97 -14.46 -23.19
N GLY A 157 18.22 -13.98 -24.43
CA GLY A 157 18.68 -14.80 -25.54
C GLY A 157 17.75 -16.00 -25.81
N THR A 158 18.34 -17.19 -25.91
CA THR A 158 17.62 -18.46 -26.13
C THR A 158 17.35 -19.23 -24.84
N GLN A 159 17.47 -18.58 -23.68
CA GLN A 159 17.28 -19.23 -22.39
C GLN A 159 15.80 -19.48 -22.09
N LYS A 160 15.55 -20.38 -21.15
CA LYS A 160 14.21 -20.64 -20.59
C LYS A 160 13.80 -19.47 -19.70
N TYR A 161 12.55 -19.05 -19.79
CA TYR A 161 12.01 -17.93 -19.03
C TYR A 161 10.59 -18.23 -18.51
N SER A 162 10.19 -17.52 -17.46
CA SER A 162 8.81 -17.49 -16.99
C SER A 162 8.25 -16.06 -17.09
N ILE A 163 6.93 -15.94 -17.09
CA ILE A 163 6.25 -14.64 -17.14
C ILE A 163 5.31 -14.49 -15.96
N ILE A 164 5.08 -13.26 -15.54
CA ILE A 164 4.06 -12.88 -14.57
C ILE A 164 3.14 -11.88 -15.26
N LEU A 165 1.84 -12.14 -15.20
CA LEU A 165 0.81 -11.34 -15.83
C LEU A 165 -0.03 -10.66 -14.75
N ASP A 166 -0.24 -9.36 -14.92
CA ASP A 166 -1.12 -8.57 -14.06
C ASP A 166 -2.06 -7.71 -14.92
N GLU A 167 -3.33 -7.62 -14.55
CA GLU A 167 -4.34 -6.84 -15.26
C GLU A 167 -4.64 -5.54 -14.50
N SER A 168 -4.53 -4.40 -15.18
CA SER A 168 -4.89 -3.10 -14.63
C SER A 168 -5.92 -2.39 -15.51
N THR A 169 -6.73 -1.52 -14.91
CA THR A 169 -7.70 -0.68 -15.64
C THR A 169 -7.27 0.78 -15.54
N ASP A 170 -7.07 1.42 -16.69
CA ASP A 170 -6.74 2.84 -16.76
C ASP A 170 -7.98 3.72 -16.48
N VAL A 171 -7.76 5.01 -16.22
CA VAL A 171 -8.78 6.05 -15.97
C VAL A 171 -9.78 6.16 -17.14
N SER A 172 -9.38 5.76 -18.36
CA SER A 172 -10.24 5.67 -19.54
C SER A 172 -11.12 4.41 -19.59
N VAL A 173 -11.12 3.57 -18.55
CA VAL A 173 -11.79 2.26 -18.49
C VAL A 173 -11.21 1.24 -19.49
N SER A 174 -10.05 1.55 -20.08
CA SER A 174 -9.30 0.62 -20.92
C SER A 174 -8.51 -0.36 -20.05
N LYS A 175 -8.62 -1.66 -20.36
CA LYS A 175 -7.90 -2.71 -19.65
C LYS A 175 -6.54 -2.97 -20.29
N TYR A 176 -5.52 -3.12 -19.46
CA TYR A 176 -4.15 -3.36 -19.87
C TYR A 176 -3.58 -4.57 -19.13
N MET A 177 -2.77 -5.35 -19.82
CA MET A 177 -2.01 -6.47 -19.27
C MET A 177 -0.54 -6.07 -19.13
N GLY A 178 -0.07 -5.95 -17.89
CA GLY A 178 1.34 -5.89 -17.58
C GLY A 178 1.95 -7.27 -17.70
N ILE A 179 3.04 -7.37 -18.46
CA ILE A 179 3.82 -8.59 -18.63
C ILE A 179 5.19 -8.35 -18.02
N ILE A 180 5.52 -9.13 -17.00
CA ILE A 180 6.82 -9.16 -16.34
C ILE A 180 7.49 -10.48 -16.75
N ILE A 181 8.76 -10.45 -17.12
CA ILE A 181 9.55 -11.63 -17.46
C ILE A 181 10.53 -11.94 -16.33
N ARG A 182 10.71 -13.22 -16.04
CA ARG A 182 11.65 -13.73 -15.05
C ARG A 182 12.53 -14.80 -15.68
N TYR A 183 13.84 -14.61 -15.61
CA TYR A 183 14.82 -15.48 -16.26
C TYR A 183 16.13 -15.50 -15.46
N PHE A 184 17.00 -16.47 -15.77
CA PHE A 184 18.34 -16.53 -15.19
C PHE A 184 19.31 -15.74 -16.06
N SER A 185 19.90 -14.67 -15.51
CA SER A 185 20.88 -13.86 -16.24
C SER A 185 22.26 -14.46 -16.05
N LEU A 186 22.88 -14.92 -17.14
CA LEU A 186 24.26 -15.45 -17.13
C LEU A 186 25.28 -14.35 -16.82
N ASN A 187 24.96 -13.10 -17.14
CA ASN A 187 25.82 -11.96 -16.87
C ASN A 187 25.94 -11.64 -15.37
N THR A 188 24.85 -11.83 -14.62
CA THR A 188 24.79 -11.53 -13.18
C THR A 188 24.76 -12.76 -12.29
N ASN A 189 24.70 -13.96 -12.87
CA ASN A 189 24.52 -15.26 -12.20
C ASN A 189 23.36 -15.26 -11.19
N ASN A 190 22.28 -14.55 -11.49
CA ASN A 190 21.12 -14.41 -10.61
C ASN A 190 19.81 -14.45 -11.40
N ILE A 191 18.72 -14.77 -10.70
CA ILE A 191 17.37 -14.69 -11.25
C ILE A 191 16.95 -13.23 -11.31
N VAL A 192 16.68 -12.72 -12.51
CA VAL A 192 16.24 -11.34 -12.76
C VAL A 192 14.75 -11.36 -13.06
N SER A 193 14.02 -10.41 -12.48
CA SER A 193 12.61 -10.13 -12.83
C SER A 193 12.54 -8.71 -13.40
N SER A 194 12.04 -8.55 -14.61
CA SER A 194 12.00 -7.27 -15.31
C SER A 194 10.69 -7.07 -16.06
N PHE A 195 10.30 -5.82 -16.24
CA PHE A 195 9.13 -5.46 -17.04
C PHE A 195 9.40 -5.73 -18.52
N LEU A 196 8.46 -6.39 -19.20
CA LEU A 196 8.57 -6.75 -20.63
C LEU A 196 7.70 -5.86 -21.52
N SER A 197 6.40 -5.79 -21.23
CA SER A 197 5.44 -4.99 -22.01
C SER A 197 4.17 -4.68 -21.24
N LEU A 198 3.42 -3.69 -21.72
CA LEU A 198 2.08 -3.35 -21.28
C LEU A 198 1.15 -3.39 -22.50
N GLU A 199 0.33 -4.41 -22.60
CA GLU A 199 -0.50 -4.67 -23.79
C GLU A 199 -1.97 -4.30 -23.53
N PRO A 200 -2.62 -3.51 -24.40
CA PRO A 200 -4.05 -3.26 -24.28
C PRO A 200 -4.86 -4.54 -24.56
N ILE A 201 -5.90 -4.77 -23.77
CA ILE A 201 -6.82 -5.89 -23.96
C ILE A 201 -8.20 -5.35 -24.37
N GLU A 202 -8.69 -5.74 -25.55
CA GLU A 202 -10.03 -5.38 -26.02
C GLU A 202 -11.14 -6.18 -25.29
N ARG A 203 -10.85 -7.43 -24.91
CA ARG A 203 -11.75 -8.32 -24.17
C ARG A 203 -11.02 -9.09 -23.09
N ALA A 204 -11.42 -8.92 -21.84
CA ALA A 204 -10.86 -9.63 -20.68
C ALA A 204 -11.38 -11.07 -20.56
N ASP A 205 -11.41 -11.80 -21.68
CA ASP A 205 -11.69 -13.23 -21.74
C ASP A 205 -10.37 -13.99 -21.90
N ALA A 206 -10.32 -15.25 -21.48
CA ALA A 206 -9.10 -16.07 -21.53
C ALA A 206 -8.46 -16.11 -22.92
N ARG A 207 -9.29 -16.18 -23.97
CA ARG A 207 -8.83 -16.15 -25.37
C ARG A 207 -8.19 -14.81 -25.74
N GLY A 208 -8.77 -13.68 -25.34
CA GLY A 208 -8.24 -12.35 -25.65
C GLY A 208 -6.86 -12.15 -25.02
N ILE A 209 -6.70 -12.63 -23.78
CA ILE A 209 -5.44 -12.54 -23.04
C ILE A 209 -4.35 -13.39 -23.70
N VAL A 210 -4.66 -14.66 -24.04
CA VAL A 210 -3.70 -15.54 -24.74
C VAL A 210 -3.30 -14.95 -26.09
N THR A 211 -4.24 -14.44 -26.88
CA THR A 211 -3.94 -13.84 -28.18
C THR A 211 -3.02 -12.63 -28.04
N SER A 212 -3.29 -11.72 -27.10
CA SER A 212 -2.42 -10.55 -26.86
C SER A 212 -1.03 -10.96 -26.36
N LEU A 213 -0.94 -11.95 -25.48
CA LEU A 213 0.33 -12.46 -24.96
C LEU A 213 1.18 -13.10 -26.07
N VAL A 214 0.60 -14.02 -26.85
CA VAL A 214 1.30 -14.71 -27.95
C VAL A 214 1.81 -13.68 -28.96
N LYS A 215 0.96 -12.74 -29.36
CA LYS A 215 1.35 -11.64 -30.26
C LYS A 215 2.50 -10.82 -29.69
N CYS A 216 2.49 -10.51 -28.39
CA CYS A 216 3.58 -9.80 -27.73
C CYS A 216 4.88 -10.60 -27.78
N LEU A 217 4.87 -11.88 -27.41
CA LEU A 217 6.07 -12.73 -27.40
C LEU A 217 6.66 -12.91 -28.81
N GLU A 218 5.80 -13.13 -29.81
CA GLU A 218 6.20 -13.24 -31.22
C GLU A 218 6.82 -11.93 -31.73
N SER A 219 6.22 -10.78 -31.39
CA SER A 219 6.74 -9.46 -31.79
C SER A 219 8.13 -9.15 -31.21
N GLN A 220 8.50 -9.84 -30.13
CA GLN A 220 9.77 -9.65 -29.42
C GLN A 220 10.76 -10.79 -29.69
N SER A 221 10.44 -11.69 -30.63
CA SER A 221 11.27 -12.86 -30.99
C SER A 221 11.58 -13.78 -29.79
N LEU A 222 10.69 -13.84 -28.79
CA LEU A 222 10.83 -14.73 -27.65
C LEU A 222 10.16 -16.08 -27.96
N PRO A 223 10.90 -17.20 -28.01
CA PRO A 223 10.32 -18.50 -28.35
C PRO A 223 9.35 -18.95 -27.27
N ILE A 224 8.12 -19.28 -27.65
CA ILE A 224 7.10 -19.81 -26.71
C ILE A 224 7.53 -21.17 -26.14
N GLN A 225 8.31 -21.95 -26.88
CA GLN A 225 8.83 -23.25 -26.40
C GLN A 225 9.76 -23.12 -25.18
N ASN A 226 10.35 -21.92 -24.99
CA ASN A 226 11.23 -21.63 -23.87
C ASN A 226 10.47 -21.10 -22.64
N LEU A 227 9.16 -20.86 -22.76
CA LEU A 227 8.31 -20.45 -21.65
C LEU A 227 8.06 -21.64 -20.72
N ILE A 228 8.64 -21.59 -19.52
CA ILE A 228 8.56 -22.69 -18.53
C ILE A 228 7.48 -22.49 -17.46
N GLY A 229 6.94 -21.28 -17.32
CA GLY A 229 5.96 -20.99 -16.29
C GLY A 229 5.27 -19.64 -16.45
N ILE A 230 4.03 -19.58 -15.97
CA ILE A 230 3.19 -18.39 -16.00
C ILE A 230 2.68 -18.15 -14.57
N GLY A 231 2.99 -16.99 -14.00
CA GLY A 231 2.39 -16.47 -12.77
C GLY A 231 1.24 -15.54 -13.10
N THR A 232 0.08 -15.72 -12.48
CA THR A 232 -1.12 -14.89 -12.69
C THR A 232 -1.81 -14.66 -11.35
N ASP A 233 -2.55 -13.56 -11.22
CA ASP A 233 -3.48 -13.36 -10.11
C ASP A 233 -4.70 -14.30 -10.26
N ASN A 234 -5.37 -14.60 -9.14
CA ASN A 234 -6.45 -15.59 -8.97
C ASN A 234 -7.75 -15.29 -9.76
N ALA A 235 -7.71 -14.43 -10.77
CA ALA A 235 -8.83 -14.24 -11.67
C ALA A 235 -9.13 -15.55 -12.41
N SER A 236 -10.37 -16.05 -12.32
CA SER A 236 -10.80 -17.31 -12.93
C SER A 236 -10.52 -17.38 -14.43
N VAL A 237 -10.50 -16.23 -15.10
CA VAL A 237 -10.18 -16.05 -16.52
C VAL A 237 -8.69 -16.34 -16.83
N MET A 238 -7.80 -16.09 -15.88
CA MET A 238 -6.34 -16.17 -16.05
C MET A 238 -5.76 -17.54 -15.65
N THR A 239 -6.28 -18.12 -14.57
CA THR A 239 -5.71 -19.36 -13.99
C THR A 239 -6.38 -20.65 -14.48
N GLY A 240 -7.59 -20.55 -15.05
CA GLY A 240 -8.34 -21.71 -15.53
C GLY A 240 -8.39 -22.87 -14.51
N ARG A 241 -7.92 -24.06 -14.89
CA ARG A 241 -8.00 -25.31 -14.10
C ARG A 241 -6.90 -25.48 -13.02
N ASN A 242 -5.89 -24.61 -12.94
CA ASN A 242 -4.62 -24.95 -12.27
C ASN A 242 -4.35 -24.26 -10.91
N ASN A 243 -5.35 -23.67 -10.26
CA ASN A 243 -5.18 -23.01 -8.96
C ASN A 243 -5.77 -23.82 -7.80
N SER A 244 -5.02 -24.06 -6.73
CA SER A 244 -5.47 -24.82 -5.55
C SER A 244 -6.61 -24.12 -4.79
N GLN A 245 -6.68 -22.78 -4.81
CA GLN A 245 -7.82 -22.02 -4.26
C GLN A 245 -9.10 -22.21 -5.08
N LEU A 246 -8.95 -22.41 -6.39
CA LEU A 246 -10.08 -22.73 -7.27
C LEU A 246 -10.61 -24.13 -7.00
N ALA A 247 -9.80 -25.10 -6.55
CA ALA A 247 -10.28 -26.45 -6.23
C ALA A 247 -11.37 -26.42 -5.15
N VAL A 248 -11.14 -25.65 -4.08
CA VAL A 248 -12.07 -25.53 -2.95
C VAL A 248 -13.29 -24.70 -3.32
N SER A 249 -13.10 -23.65 -4.12
CA SER A 249 -14.19 -22.81 -4.61
C SER A 249 -15.13 -23.58 -5.54
N HIS A 250 -14.58 -24.35 -6.48
CA HIS A 250 -15.37 -25.20 -7.40
C HIS A 250 -16.13 -26.29 -6.63
N ALA A 251 -15.45 -27.00 -5.71
CA ALA A 251 -16.11 -28.01 -4.89
C ALA A 251 -17.24 -27.42 -4.03
N SER A 252 -17.05 -26.20 -3.51
CA SER A 252 -18.07 -25.50 -2.71
C SER A 252 -19.27 -25.09 -3.56
N GLU A 253 -19.05 -24.53 -4.74
CA GLU A 253 -20.13 -24.06 -5.62
C GLU A 253 -21.02 -25.20 -6.13
N SER A 254 -20.44 -26.37 -6.41
CA SER A 254 -21.18 -27.51 -6.95
C SER A 254 -21.89 -28.35 -5.89
N ASN A 255 -21.41 -28.37 -4.64
CA ASN A 255 -21.85 -29.37 -3.64
C ASN A 255 -22.37 -28.78 -2.32
N LEU A 256 -21.95 -27.55 -1.95
CA LEU A 256 -22.43 -26.90 -0.73
C LEU A 256 -23.62 -25.98 -1.01
N PRO A 257 -24.59 -25.87 -0.08
CA PRO A 257 -25.71 -24.96 -0.25
C PRO A 257 -25.30 -23.48 -0.23
N ARG A 258 -25.79 -22.68 -1.19
CA ARG A 258 -25.50 -21.24 -1.31
C ARG A 258 -25.87 -20.42 -0.07
N ASN A 259 -26.83 -20.90 0.72
CA ASN A 259 -27.25 -20.24 1.95
C ASN A 259 -26.15 -20.25 3.04
N ILE A 260 -25.19 -21.17 3.00
CA ILE A 260 -24.06 -21.19 3.97
C ILE A 260 -23.12 -20.01 3.74
N GLU A 261 -22.76 -19.74 2.48
CA GLU A 261 -21.94 -18.59 2.11
C GLU A 261 -22.65 -17.27 2.48
N PHE A 262 -23.95 -17.18 2.17
CA PHE A 262 -24.77 -16.05 2.55
C PHE A 262 -24.80 -15.82 4.07
N LEU A 263 -24.95 -16.90 4.87
CA LEU A 263 -24.94 -16.82 6.34
C LEU A 263 -23.66 -16.18 6.85
N ILE A 264 -22.50 -16.66 6.39
CA ILE A 264 -21.19 -16.17 6.85
C ILE A 264 -21.00 -14.70 6.47
N ARG A 265 -21.33 -14.32 5.23
CA ARG A 265 -21.17 -12.96 4.72
C ARG A 265 -22.11 -11.97 5.42
N GLU A 266 -23.39 -12.31 5.54
CA GLU A 266 -24.37 -11.42 6.15
C GLU A 266 -24.20 -11.27 7.66
N THR A 267 -23.70 -12.31 8.34
CA THR A 267 -23.33 -12.19 9.76
C THR A 267 -22.24 -11.12 9.95
N TYR A 268 -21.23 -11.06 9.09
CA TYR A 268 -20.24 -9.98 9.14
C TYR A 268 -20.85 -8.61 8.81
N ASN A 269 -21.64 -8.53 7.72
CA ASN A 269 -22.27 -7.28 7.27
C ASN A 269 -23.16 -6.66 8.37
N TRP A 270 -23.88 -7.50 9.11
CA TRP A 270 -24.73 -7.08 10.21
C TRP A 270 -23.97 -6.23 11.26
N PHE A 271 -22.77 -6.67 11.64
CA PHE A 271 -21.93 -6.00 12.64
C PHE A 271 -21.05 -4.88 12.06
N SER A 272 -20.71 -4.93 10.78
CA SER A 272 -19.85 -3.92 10.14
C SER A 272 -20.57 -2.57 9.97
N ILE A 273 -21.89 -2.60 9.75
CA ILE A 273 -22.70 -1.42 9.43
C ILE A 273 -22.96 -0.53 10.66
N SER A 274 -23.13 -1.11 11.86
CA SER A 274 -23.59 -0.36 13.04
C SER A 274 -22.73 -0.61 14.28
N PRO A 275 -22.13 0.45 14.87
CA PRO A 275 -21.53 0.38 16.21
C PRO A 275 -22.55 -0.05 17.27
N LYS A 276 -23.78 0.45 17.22
CA LYS A 276 -24.84 0.12 18.18
C LYS A 276 -25.12 -1.39 18.24
N ARG A 277 -25.22 -2.04 17.07
CA ARG A 277 -25.43 -3.50 17.00
C ARG A 277 -24.27 -4.30 17.62
N ARG A 278 -23.04 -3.79 17.52
CA ARG A 278 -21.86 -4.41 18.15
C ARG A 278 -21.88 -4.24 19.66
N ASP A 279 -22.29 -3.07 20.15
CA ASP A 279 -22.40 -2.81 21.59
C ASP A 279 -23.54 -3.64 22.22
N GLU A 280 -24.69 -3.76 21.54
CA GLU A 280 -25.81 -4.61 21.96
C GLU A 280 -25.38 -6.09 22.05
N TYR A 281 -24.70 -6.60 21.01
CA TYR A 281 -24.18 -7.97 21.02
C TYR A 281 -23.10 -8.17 22.08
N LYS A 282 -22.21 -7.19 22.28
CA LYS A 282 -21.16 -7.26 23.32
C LYS A 282 -21.76 -7.35 24.71
N ALA A 283 -22.78 -6.54 25.01
CA ALA A 283 -23.48 -6.60 26.29
C ALA A 283 -24.18 -7.95 26.50
N LEU A 284 -24.83 -8.47 25.46
CA LEU A 284 -25.47 -9.79 25.50
C LEU A 284 -24.45 -10.91 25.72
N PHE A 285 -23.35 -10.90 24.98
CA PHE A 285 -22.29 -11.89 25.10
C PHE A 285 -21.66 -11.89 26.49
N GLN A 286 -21.35 -10.71 27.04
CA GLN A 286 -20.81 -10.55 28.40
C GLN A 286 -21.77 -11.08 29.47
N THR A 287 -23.08 -10.94 29.23
CA THR A 287 -24.11 -11.44 30.17
C THR A 287 -24.16 -12.97 30.17
N ILE A 288 -23.98 -13.61 29.01
CA ILE A 288 -24.01 -15.08 28.88
C ILE A 288 -22.71 -15.71 29.38
N ASN A 289 -21.56 -15.10 29.06
CA ASN A 289 -20.22 -15.66 29.28
C ASN A 289 -19.47 -14.96 30.42
N CYS A 290 -20.18 -14.53 31.47
CA CYS A 290 -19.62 -14.01 32.73
C CYS A 290 -18.52 -12.93 32.57
N GLY A 291 -18.67 -12.01 31.62
CA GLY A 291 -17.76 -10.89 31.41
C GLY A 291 -16.73 -11.06 30.28
N ASP A 292 -16.68 -12.20 29.61
CA ASP A 292 -15.80 -12.42 28.45
C ASP A 292 -16.16 -11.53 27.25
N GLU A 293 -15.17 -11.23 26.39
CA GLU A 293 -15.38 -10.44 25.18
C GLU A 293 -15.68 -11.31 23.94
N PRO A 294 -16.65 -10.91 23.09
CA PRO A 294 -16.97 -11.66 21.88
C PRO A 294 -15.83 -11.62 20.86
N LEU A 295 -15.61 -12.74 20.16
CA LEU A 295 -14.65 -12.78 19.05
C LEU A 295 -15.20 -11.96 17.87
N LYS A 296 -14.39 -11.01 17.39
CA LYS A 296 -14.76 -10.17 16.24
C LYS A 296 -14.99 -11.01 14.98
N ILE A 297 -16.20 -10.98 14.43
CA ILE A 297 -16.48 -11.64 13.14
C ILE A 297 -15.63 -10.99 12.02
N LEU A 298 -14.97 -11.82 11.21
CA LEU A 298 -14.12 -11.37 10.12
C LEU A 298 -14.89 -11.24 8.82
N LYS A 299 -14.42 -10.34 7.95
CA LYS A 299 -14.94 -10.23 6.59
C LYS A 299 -14.44 -11.41 5.77
N VAL A 300 -15.34 -12.10 5.10
CA VAL A 300 -14.99 -13.04 4.04
C VAL A 300 -14.74 -12.27 2.75
N CYS A 301 -13.63 -12.58 2.10
CA CYS A 301 -13.28 -12.09 0.77
C CYS A 301 -13.44 -13.23 -0.23
N ASP A 302 -14.26 -13.01 -1.27
CA ASP A 302 -14.56 -14.00 -2.30
C ASP A 302 -13.29 -14.50 -3.02
N THR A 303 -12.27 -13.65 -3.12
CA THR A 303 -10.97 -13.97 -3.76
C THR A 303 -9.91 -14.52 -2.80
N ARG A 304 -10.19 -14.63 -1.49
CA ARG A 304 -9.21 -15.10 -0.48
C ARG A 304 -9.83 -16.11 0.45
N TRP A 305 -9.72 -17.38 0.08
CA TRP A 305 -10.25 -18.52 0.85
C TRP A 305 -9.67 -18.60 2.28
N LEU A 306 -8.46 -18.06 2.52
CA LEU A 306 -7.87 -17.92 3.85
C LEU A 306 -8.77 -17.20 4.87
N SER A 307 -9.66 -16.32 4.41
CA SER A 307 -10.57 -15.54 5.27
C SER A 307 -11.79 -16.32 5.77
N ILE A 308 -12.11 -17.46 5.15
CA ILE A 308 -13.33 -18.23 5.44
C ILE A 308 -13.14 -19.08 6.69
N GLU A 309 -12.01 -19.78 6.84
CA GLU A 309 -11.72 -20.64 8.00
C GLU A 309 -11.84 -19.88 9.34
N PRO A 310 -11.21 -18.71 9.53
CA PRO A 310 -11.32 -18.03 10.81
C PRO A 310 -12.71 -17.38 11.00
N ALA A 311 -13.44 -17.07 9.92
CA ALA A 311 -14.82 -16.60 10.02
C ALA A 311 -15.76 -17.72 10.51
N VAL A 312 -15.68 -18.92 9.90
CA VAL A 312 -16.45 -20.11 10.30
C VAL A 312 -16.14 -20.50 11.75
N LEU A 313 -14.86 -20.51 12.14
CA LEU A 313 -14.46 -20.81 13.51
C LEU A 313 -15.08 -19.86 14.54
N ARG A 314 -15.05 -18.54 14.26
CA ARG A 314 -15.60 -17.52 15.17
C ARG A 314 -17.13 -17.54 15.24
N ILE A 315 -17.80 -17.90 14.14
CA ILE A 315 -19.25 -18.08 14.11
C ILE A 315 -19.66 -19.32 14.92
N LEU A 316 -18.98 -20.45 14.73
CA LEU A 316 -19.27 -21.67 15.48
C LEU A 316 -18.98 -21.53 16.98
N ALA A 317 -17.92 -20.82 17.35
CA ALA A 317 -17.57 -20.58 18.75
C ALA A 317 -18.61 -19.73 19.51
N GLN A 318 -19.39 -18.94 18.79
CA GLN A 318 -20.40 -18.03 19.36
C GLN A 318 -21.81 -18.34 18.82
N TRP A 319 -22.06 -19.59 18.41
CA TRP A 319 -23.27 -19.96 17.68
C TRP A 319 -24.55 -19.68 18.48
N ASN A 320 -24.55 -20.02 19.77
CA ASN A 320 -25.71 -19.89 20.62
C ASN A 320 -26.00 -18.42 20.96
N GLU A 321 -24.95 -17.62 21.18
CA GLU A 321 -25.01 -16.20 21.47
C GLU A 321 -25.49 -15.41 20.25
N LEU A 322 -25.00 -15.75 19.05
CA LEU A 322 -25.46 -15.17 17.80
C LEU A 322 -26.93 -15.52 17.54
N LYS A 323 -27.32 -16.78 17.77
CA LYS A 323 -28.72 -17.24 17.66
C LYS A 323 -29.65 -16.43 18.57
N LEU A 324 -29.25 -16.18 19.83
CA LEU A 324 -30.02 -15.36 20.76
C LEU A 324 -30.02 -13.87 20.34
N HIS A 325 -28.89 -13.33 19.88
CA HIS A 325 -28.83 -11.95 19.40
C HIS A 325 -29.80 -11.70 18.25
N PHE A 326 -29.84 -12.58 17.26
CA PHE A 326 -30.75 -12.45 16.13
C PHE A 326 -32.22 -12.69 16.53
N SER A 327 -32.48 -13.51 17.55
CA SER A 327 -33.84 -13.70 18.07
C SER A 327 -34.42 -12.41 18.68
N LEU A 328 -33.58 -11.62 19.37
CA LEU A 328 -33.96 -10.32 19.92
C LEU A 328 -34.03 -9.23 18.85
N ALA A 329 -33.18 -9.32 17.82
CA ALA A 329 -33.12 -8.33 16.75
C ALA A 329 -34.19 -8.50 15.67
N ARG A 330 -34.85 -9.66 15.59
CA ARG A 330 -35.82 -10.02 14.52
C ARG A 330 -36.98 -9.03 14.38
N GLU A 331 -37.46 -8.47 15.48
CA GLU A 331 -38.62 -7.55 15.48
C GLU A 331 -38.32 -6.22 14.81
N LYS A 332 -37.04 -5.85 14.68
CA LYS A 332 -36.61 -4.53 14.20
C LYS A 332 -36.11 -4.54 12.76
N CYS A 333 -35.81 -5.70 12.19
CA CYS A 333 -35.18 -5.79 10.87
C CYS A 333 -35.42 -7.14 10.19
N TYR A 334 -35.86 -7.11 8.92
CA TYR A 334 -36.05 -8.30 8.09
C TYR A 334 -34.77 -9.16 7.98
N THR A 335 -33.61 -8.54 7.79
CA THR A 335 -32.31 -9.26 7.70
C THR A 335 -31.99 -10.00 9.00
N ALA A 336 -32.37 -9.47 10.16
CA ALA A 336 -32.20 -10.19 11.43
C ALA A 336 -33.15 -11.39 11.56
N GLY A 337 -34.38 -11.25 11.08
CA GLY A 337 -35.34 -12.37 11.00
C GLY A 337 -34.82 -13.50 10.13
N LEU A 338 -34.33 -13.18 8.93
CA LEU A 338 -33.72 -14.15 8.02
C LEU A 338 -32.50 -14.84 8.64
N LEU A 339 -31.57 -14.08 9.24
CA LEU A 339 -30.41 -14.67 9.92
C LEU A 339 -30.84 -15.57 11.08
N TRP A 340 -31.85 -15.17 11.87
CA TRP A 340 -32.39 -15.99 12.95
C TRP A 340 -32.95 -17.32 12.46
N GLU A 341 -33.70 -17.33 11.35
CA GLU A 341 -34.18 -18.56 10.70
C GLU A 341 -33.01 -19.47 10.28
N MET A 342 -31.96 -18.89 9.70
CA MET A 342 -30.78 -19.64 9.28
C MET A 342 -29.96 -20.21 10.46
N TYR A 343 -29.89 -19.51 11.59
CA TYR A 343 -29.25 -19.99 12.83
C TYR A 343 -30.12 -20.99 13.61
N ASN A 344 -31.43 -21.00 13.37
CA ASN A 344 -32.35 -22.02 13.91
C ASN A 344 -32.25 -23.35 13.17
N ASP A 345 -31.96 -23.31 11.87
CA ASP A 345 -31.77 -24.51 11.06
C ASP A 345 -30.48 -25.25 11.48
N GLU A 346 -30.69 -26.40 12.13
CA GLU A 346 -29.61 -27.28 12.60
C GLU A 346 -28.78 -27.85 11.44
N GLY A 347 -29.34 -27.94 10.22
CA GLY A 347 -28.62 -28.37 9.04
C GLY A 347 -27.48 -27.42 8.67
N ASN A 348 -27.70 -26.11 8.82
CA ASN A 348 -26.66 -25.10 8.56
C ASN A 348 -25.51 -25.20 9.56
N ARG A 349 -25.82 -25.53 10.82
CA ARG A 349 -24.82 -25.80 11.85
C ARG A 349 -23.97 -27.02 11.49
N LEU A 350 -24.59 -28.10 11.01
CA LEU A 350 -23.90 -29.31 10.57
C LEU A 350 -22.95 -29.02 9.39
N TYR A 351 -23.37 -28.26 8.37
CA TYR A 351 -22.50 -27.86 7.26
C TYR A 351 -21.27 -27.06 7.73
N LEU A 352 -21.45 -26.13 8.67
CA LEU A 352 -20.33 -25.35 9.23
C LEU A 352 -19.39 -26.23 10.07
N CYS A 353 -19.92 -27.18 10.85
CA CYS A 353 -19.11 -28.14 11.60
C CYS A 353 -18.24 -29.02 10.68
N PHE A 354 -18.80 -29.45 9.55
CA PHE A 354 -18.06 -30.15 8.50
C PHE A 354 -16.99 -29.25 7.87
N LEU A 355 -17.36 -28.03 7.47
CA LEU A 355 -16.40 -27.08 6.91
C LEU A 355 -15.24 -26.81 7.87
N LYS A 356 -15.50 -26.66 9.17
CA LYS A 356 -14.47 -26.51 10.19
C LYS A 356 -13.44 -27.66 10.17
N SER A 357 -13.88 -28.90 9.93
CA SER A 357 -12.98 -30.06 9.96
C SER A 357 -12.06 -30.11 8.75
N ILE A 358 -12.50 -29.64 7.57
CA ILE A 358 -11.70 -29.67 6.32
C ILE A 358 -10.91 -28.38 6.11
N LEU A 359 -11.50 -27.23 6.44
CA LEU A 359 -10.92 -25.92 6.14
C LEU A 359 -9.55 -25.70 6.80
N HIS A 360 -9.31 -26.31 7.96
CA HIS A 360 -8.02 -26.22 8.64
C HIS A 360 -6.88 -26.78 7.78
N ASP A 361 -7.03 -28.01 7.29
CA ASP A 361 -6.01 -28.68 6.46
C ASP A 361 -5.80 -27.95 5.14
N VAL A 362 -6.90 -27.52 4.51
CA VAL A 362 -6.87 -26.72 3.29
C VAL A 362 -6.12 -25.41 3.50
N GLN A 363 -6.34 -24.74 4.63
CA GLN A 363 -5.70 -23.47 4.94
C GLN A 363 -4.20 -23.64 5.23
N ILE A 364 -3.77 -24.74 5.85
CA ILE A 364 -2.35 -25.08 6.00
C ILE A 364 -1.71 -25.20 4.62
N GLY A 365 -2.33 -25.96 3.71
CA GLY A 365 -1.87 -26.07 2.33
C GLY A 365 -1.73 -24.72 1.65
N ILE A 366 -2.80 -23.91 1.63
CA ILE A 366 -2.81 -22.59 0.97
C ILE A 366 -1.75 -21.65 1.58
N LYS A 367 -1.58 -21.61 2.90
CA LYS A 367 -0.60 -20.74 3.57
C LYS A 367 0.84 -21.02 3.12
N VAL A 368 1.18 -22.28 2.83
CA VAL A 368 2.52 -22.64 2.34
C VAL A 368 2.72 -22.14 0.91
N PHE A 369 1.69 -22.24 0.05
CA PHE A 369 1.74 -21.72 -1.33
C PHE A 369 1.70 -20.18 -1.41
N GLU A 370 1.15 -19.49 -0.40
CA GLU A 370 1.10 -18.02 -0.34
C GLU A 370 2.22 -17.38 0.49
N GLY A 371 3.17 -18.16 1.01
CA GLY A 371 4.27 -17.65 1.83
C GLY A 371 5.24 -16.74 1.06
N GLU A 372 5.87 -15.77 1.73
CA GLU A 372 6.90 -14.91 1.09
C GLU A 372 8.21 -15.67 0.80
N ASN A 373 8.56 -16.65 1.65
CA ASN A 373 9.74 -17.51 1.52
C ASN A 373 9.32 -18.97 1.46
N ILE A 374 8.87 -19.40 0.27
CA ILE A 374 8.39 -20.76 0.04
C ILE A 374 9.59 -21.69 -0.14
N ASP A 375 9.64 -22.78 0.64
CA ASP A 375 10.56 -23.88 0.41
C ASP A 375 10.02 -24.78 -0.71
N PRO A 376 10.61 -24.77 -1.92
CA PRO A 376 10.10 -25.52 -3.06
C PRO A 376 10.10 -27.03 -2.81
N VAL A 377 10.95 -27.51 -1.89
CA VAL A 377 11.09 -28.92 -1.54
C VAL A 377 9.90 -29.43 -0.72
N LYS A 378 9.32 -28.59 0.14
CA LYS A 378 8.23 -28.99 1.05
C LYS A 378 6.83 -28.83 0.46
N LEU A 379 6.73 -28.21 -0.73
CA LEU A 379 5.45 -27.94 -1.38
C LEU A 379 4.69 -29.21 -1.78
N LEU A 380 5.37 -30.15 -2.44
CA LEU A 380 4.74 -31.39 -2.90
C LEU A 380 4.29 -32.24 -1.69
N GLU A 381 5.14 -32.34 -0.67
CA GLU A 381 4.83 -33.08 0.56
C GLU A 381 3.61 -32.50 1.29
N THR A 382 3.50 -31.18 1.36
CA THR A 382 2.35 -30.49 1.97
C THR A 382 1.07 -30.78 1.19
N LEU A 383 1.14 -30.75 -0.14
CA LEU A 383 -0.01 -31.04 -1.00
C LEU A 383 -0.44 -32.51 -0.91
N MET A 384 0.52 -33.44 -0.87
CA MET A 384 0.25 -34.87 -0.67
C MET A 384 -0.36 -35.11 0.71
N THR A 385 0.12 -34.42 1.75
CA THR A 385 -0.47 -34.51 3.10
C THR A 385 -1.91 -34.02 3.12
N LEU A 386 -2.22 -32.93 2.41
CA LEU A 386 -3.59 -32.46 2.23
C LEU A 386 -4.45 -33.51 1.50
N LEU A 387 -3.96 -34.06 0.39
CA LEU A 387 -4.66 -35.10 -0.38
C LEU A 387 -4.96 -36.33 0.49
N ARG A 388 -3.96 -36.84 1.22
CA ARG A 388 -4.12 -37.98 2.15
C ARG A 388 -5.15 -37.66 3.24
N SER A 389 -5.07 -36.47 3.86
CA SER A 389 -6.00 -36.08 4.93
C SER A 389 -7.44 -36.04 4.45
N VAL A 390 -7.71 -35.53 3.24
CA VAL A 390 -9.07 -35.48 2.69
C VAL A 390 -9.53 -36.87 2.24
N CYS A 391 -8.68 -37.66 1.57
CA CYS A 391 -9.02 -39.01 1.09
C CYS A 391 -9.36 -39.96 2.24
N VAL A 392 -8.52 -40.04 3.27
CA VAL A 392 -8.68 -41.00 4.39
C VAL A 392 -9.99 -40.80 5.16
N ARG A 393 -10.60 -39.60 5.09
CA ARG A 393 -11.89 -39.32 5.73
C ARG A 393 -13.09 -39.95 5.02
N ILE A 394 -12.95 -40.29 3.74
CA ILE A 394 -14.08 -40.70 2.88
C ILE A 394 -13.89 -42.06 2.22
N ILE A 395 -12.68 -42.62 2.20
CA ILE A 395 -12.41 -43.96 1.63
C ILE A 395 -12.32 -45.03 2.71
N ILE A 396 -12.59 -46.28 2.32
CA ILE A 396 -12.43 -47.45 3.20
C ILE A 396 -10.95 -47.56 3.64
N PRO A 397 -10.68 -47.83 4.93
CA PRO A 397 -9.33 -48.06 5.42
C PRO A 397 -8.63 -49.18 4.63
N GLY A 398 -7.49 -48.85 4.01
CA GLY A 398 -6.72 -49.78 3.17
C GLY A 398 -6.95 -49.68 1.66
N ALA A 399 -7.90 -48.86 1.20
CA ALA A 399 -8.12 -48.65 -0.24
C ALA A 399 -6.96 -47.90 -0.94
N ALA A 400 -6.20 -47.09 -0.20
CA ALA A 400 -4.96 -46.47 -0.67
C ALA A 400 -3.93 -46.49 0.46
N THR A 401 -2.70 -46.91 0.16
CA THR A 401 -1.62 -47.02 1.16
C THR A 401 -0.37 -46.27 0.73
N THR A 402 -0.13 -46.14 -0.57
CA THR A 402 1.01 -45.42 -1.14
C THR A 402 0.60 -44.11 -1.78
N ASP A 403 1.55 -43.19 -1.95
CA ASP A 403 1.33 -41.90 -2.60
C ASP A 403 0.84 -42.02 -4.04
N LYS A 404 1.28 -43.08 -4.74
CA LYS A 404 0.83 -43.37 -6.10
C LYS A 404 -0.65 -43.79 -6.12
N ASP A 405 -1.09 -44.52 -5.10
CA ASP A 405 -2.50 -44.91 -4.96
C ASP A 405 -3.36 -43.66 -4.74
N PHE A 406 -2.97 -42.76 -3.84
CA PHE A 406 -3.75 -41.53 -3.59
C PHE A 406 -3.86 -40.60 -4.80
N LEU A 407 -2.88 -40.63 -5.72
CA LEU A 407 -2.90 -39.85 -6.95
C LEU A 407 -3.80 -40.45 -8.04
N THR A 408 -3.99 -41.77 -8.05
CA THR A 408 -4.65 -42.50 -9.15
C THR A 408 -5.99 -43.12 -8.76
N ILE A 409 -6.30 -43.19 -7.46
CA ILE A 409 -7.53 -43.77 -6.95
C ILE A 409 -8.76 -42.99 -7.44
N LYS A 410 -9.73 -43.75 -7.96
CA LYS A 410 -11.10 -43.29 -8.14
C LYS A 410 -11.82 -43.42 -6.81
N VAL A 411 -12.05 -42.28 -6.18
CA VAL A 411 -12.58 -42.19 -4.82
C VAL A 411 -14.01 -42.73 -4.75
N GLU A 412 -14.79 -42.55 -5.82
CA GLU A 412 -16.19 -42.94 -5.93
C GLU A 412 -16.40 -44.45 -5.75
N ASP A 413 -15.43 -45.24 -6.22
CA ASP A 413 -15.48 -46.71 -6.20
C ASP A 413 -15.12 -47.29 -4.82
N HIS A 414 -14.56 -46.48 -3.92
CA HIS A 414 -13.98 -46.92 -2.64
C HIS A 414 -14.53 -46.16 -1.43
N LEU A 415 -15.71 -45.54 -1.56
CA LEU A 415 -16.32 -44.74 -0.50
C LEU A 415 -16.64 -45.57 0.74
N ASP A 416 -16.28 -45.05 1.91
CA ASP A 416 -16.64 -45.63 3.21
C ASP A 416 -18.15 -45.41 3.47
N PRO A 417 -18.94 -46.49 3.64
CA PRO A 417 -20.35 -46.38 4.01
C PRO A 417 -20.60 -45.65 5.34
N VAL A 418 -19.60 -45.58 6.22
CA VAL A 418 -19.65 -44.93 7.54
C VAL A 418 -18.59 -43.83 7.64
N ALA A 419 -18.36 -43.11 6.54
CA ALA A 419 -17.37 -42.02 6.48
C ALA A 419 -17.51 -41.04 7.66
N HIS A 420 -16.41 -40.85 8.40
CA HIS A 420 -16.37 -39.99 9.59
C HIS A 420 -16.04 -38.54 9.19
N LEU A 421 -17.06 -37.67 9.18
CA LEU A 421 -16.96 -36.27 8.75
C LEU A 421 -16.44 -35.31 9.84
N GLY A 422 -16.10 -35.85 11.01
CA GLY A 422 -15.54 -35.14 12.17
C GLY A 422 -16.40 -35.30 13.42
N HIS A 423 -15.75 -35.40 14.58
CA HIS A 423 -16.45 -35.66 15.86
C HIS A 423 -17.51 -34.61 16.20
N LEU A 424 -17.22 -33.32 15.95
CA LEU A 424 -18.19 -32.24 16.16
C LEU A 424 -19.43 -32.38 15.27
N PHE A 425 -19.26 -32.86 14.03
CA PHE A 425 -20.36 -33.12 13.12
C PHE A 425 -21.22 -34.27 13.63
N GLU A 426 -20.60 -35.41 13.97
CA GLU A 426 -21.32 -36.61 14.42
C GLU A 426 -22.03 -36.41 15.77
N SER A 427 -21.39 -35.70 16.69
CA SER A 427 -22.00 -35.34 17.99
C SER A 427 -23.21 -34.43 17.81
N HIS A 428 -23.12 -33.41 16.95
CA HIS A 428 -24.26 -32.54 16.67
C HIS A 428 -25.34 -33.24 15.85
N ALA A 429 -24.99 -34.15 14.94
CA ALA A 429 -25.96 -34.92 14.17
C ALA A 429 -26.77 -35.86 15.08
N SER A 430 -26.10 -36.53 16.01
CA SER A 430 -26.74 -37.42 17.00
C SER A 430 -27.67 -36.67 17.97
N ASN A 431 -27.34 -35.42 18.29
CA ASN A 431 -28.12 -34.56 19.19
C ASN A 431 -29.14 -33.66 18.47
N SER A 432 -29.24 -33.75 17.14
CA SER A 432 -30.12 -32.88 16.34
C SER A 432 -31.56 -33.43 16.29
N ASN A 433 -32.53 -32.53 16.14
CA ASN A 433 -33.94 -32.87 15.92
C ASN A 433 -34.27 -33.13 14.44
N LEU A 434 -33.26 -33.29 13.59
CA LEU A 434 -33.43 -33.51 12.15
C LEU A 434 -33.85 -34.96 11.87
N SER A 435 -34.62 -35.15 10.80
CA SER A 435 -34.97 -36.49 10.35
C SER A 435 -33.72 -37.27 9.89
N PRO A 436 -33.67 -38.60 10.08
CA PRO A 436 -32.54 -39.42 9.62
C PRO A 436 -32.25 -39.24 8.11
N GLN A 437 -33.29 -39.03 7.31
CA GLN A 437 -33.17 -38.76 5.88
C GLN A 437 -32.49 -37.41 5.58
N ALA A 438 -32.82 -36.37 6.35
CA ALA A 438 -32.19 -35.05 6.20
C ALA A 438 -30.70 -35.12 6.56
N ILE A 439 -30.34 -35.81 7.64
CA ILE A 439 -28.94 -36.03 8.04
C ILE A 439 -28.20 -36.83 6.96
N SER A 440 -28.81 -37.88 6.41
CA SER A 440 -28.23 -38.65 5.31
C SER A 440 -27.98 -37.80 4.05
N ASN A 441 -28.90 -36.89 3.71
CA ASN A 441 -28.74 -35.97 2.58
C ASN A 441 -27.61 -34.96 2.80
N ILE A 442 -27.48 -34.44 4.04
CA ILE A 442 -26.37 -33.55 4.43
C ILE A 442 -25.04 -34.30 4.33
N LYS A 443 -24.95 -35.51 4.92
CA LYS A 443 -23.76 -36.37 4.85
C LYS A 443 -23.35 -36.64 3.41
N LYS A 444 -24.31 -37.01 2.55
CA LYS A 444 -24.05 -37.23 1.12
C LYS A 444 -23.43 -36.00 0.44
N ARG A 445 -24.00 -34.81 0.64
CA ARG A 445 -23.44 -33.57 0.06
C ARG A 445 -22.03 -33.26 0.57
N CYS A 446 -21.74 -33.51 1.83
CA CYS A 446 -20.42 -33.35 2.43
C CYS A 446 -19.39 -34.36 1.86
N ILE A 447 -19.81 -35.61 1.63
CA ILE A 447 -18.98 -36.63 0.97
C ILE A 447 -18.74 -36.21 -0.48
N ASP A 448 -19.79 -35.84 -1.22
CA ASP A 448 -19.67 -35.41 -2.62
C ASP A 448 -18.74 -34.18 -2.76
N PHE A 449 -18.80 -33.24 -1.80
CA PHE A 449 -17.86 -32.11 -1.72
C PHE A 449 -16.40 -32.59 -1.56
N SER A 450 -16.17 -33.55 -0.67
CA SER A 450 -14.82 -34.06 -0.39
C SER A 450 -14.27 -34.84 -1.58
N VAL A 451 -15.11 -35.65 -2.24
CA VAL A 451 -14.79 -36.34 -3.50
C VAL A 451 -14.39 -35.33 -4.56
N LYS A 452 -15.21 -34.28 -4.75
CA LYS A 452 -14.92 -33.25 -5.74
C LYS A 452 -13.63 -32.50 -5.42
N LEU A 453 -13.37 -32.18 -4.15
CA LEU A 453 -12.13 -31.56 -3.70
C LEU A 453 -10.91 -32.45 -4.01
N VAL A 454 -11.00 -33.76 -3.76
CA VAL A 454 -9.92 -34.71 -4.10
C VAL A 454 -9.66 -34.74 -5.61
N GLN A 455 -10.70 -34.88 -6.43
CA GLN A 455 -10.57 -34.85 -7.89
C GLN A 455 -9.89 -33.56 -8.38
N GLU A 456 -10.31 -32.42 -7.83
CA GLU A 456 -9.74 -31.12 -8.20
C GLU A 456 -8.26 -31.00 -7.74
N ILE A 457 -7.88 -31.55 -6.58
CA ILE A 457 -6.48 -31.61 -6.15
C ILE A 457 -5.67 -32.53 -7.08
N GLN A 458 -6.15 -33.76 -7.34
CA GLN A 458 -5.50 -34.73 -8.24
C GLN A 458 -5.27 -34.16 -9.64
N ASN A 459 -6.29 -33.50 -10.23
CA ASN A 459 -6.21 -32.89 -11.55
C ASN A 459 -5.19 -31.73 -11.64
N ARG A 460 -4.82 -31.12 -10.51
CA ARG A 460 -3.88 -29.98 -10.44
C ARG A 460 -2.45 -30.41 -10.15
N ILE A 461 -2.25 -31.65 -9.70
CA ILE A 461 -0.91 -32.20 -9.52
C ILE A 461 -0.34 -32.48 -10.91
N PRO A 462 0.81 -31.88 -11.26
CA PRO A 462 1.35 -32.04 -12.60
C PRO A 462 1.92 -33.45 -12.77
N SER A 463 1.91 -33.95 -14.01
CA SER A 463 2.39 -35.30 -14.34
C SER A 463 3.88 -35.53 -14.06
N ASN A 464 4.66 -34.45 -13.91
CA ASN A 464 6.07 -34.48 -13.50
C ASN A 464 6.27 -34.49 -11.97
N CYS A 465 5.25 -34.87 -11.20
CA CYS A 465 5.33 -34.96 -9.73
C CYS A 465 6.49 -35.85 -9.25
N GLU A 466 6.87 -36.88 -10.01
CA GLU A 466 8.01 -37.74 -9.70
C GLU A 466 9.34 -36.97 -9.75
N ILE A 467 9.49 -36.02 -10.67
CA ILE A 467 10.68 -35.15 -10.76
C ILE A 467 10.71 -34.20 -9.56
N LEU A 468 9.56 -33.59 -9.23
CA LEU A 468 9.43 -32.72 -8.06
C LEU A 468 9.73 -33.45 -6.74
N ALA A 469 9.33 -34.72 -6.63
CA ALA A 469 9.66 -35.57 -5.49
C ALA A 469 11.18 -35.84 -5.39
N LYS A 470 11.88 -35.98 -6.53
CA LYS A 470 13.35 -36.11 -6.55
C LYS A 470 14.06 -34.83 -6.14
N VAL A 471 13.49 -33.65 -6.39
CA VAL A 471 14.06 -32.37 -5.90
C VAL A 471 14.18 -32.36 -4.38
N THR A 472 13.35 -33.14 -3.66
CA THR A 472 13.45 -33.27 -2.20
C THR A 472 14.79 -33.82 -1.71
N LEU A 473 15.54 -34.50 -2.56
CA LEU A 473 16.91 -34.93 -2.29
C LEU A 473 17.86 -33.75 -2.00
N LEU A 474 17.57 -32.57 -2.56
CA LEU A 474 18.34 -31.34 -2.37
C LEU A 474 17.94 -30.56 -1.10
N SER A 475 16.96 -31.02 -0.31
CA SER A 475 16.67 -30.40 0.99
C SER A 475 17.91 -30.43 1.89
N PRO A 476 18.09 -29.45 2.79
CA PRO A 476 19.15 -29.50 3.79
C PRO A 476 19.11 -30.79 4.62
N GLU A 477 17.90 -31.24 4.99
CA GLU A 477 17.70 -32.46 5.77
C GLU A 477 18.20 -33.71 5.05
N ASN A 478 17.89 -33.90 3.76
CA ASN A 478 18.37 -35.05 2.98
C ASN A 478 19.83 -34.90 2.53
N THR A 479 20.28 -33.68 2.25
CA THR A 479 21.64 -33.37 1.81
C THR A 479 22.66 -33.50 2.94
N LEU A 480 22.25 -33.41 4.21
CA LEU A 480 23.12 -33.58 5.37
C LEU A 480 23.02 -34.99 6.00
N LYS A 481 22.27 -35.93 5.41
CA LYS A 481 22.23 -37.32 5.88
C LYS A 481 23.58 -38.00 5.69
N GLN A 482 23.99 -38.79 6.69
CA GLN A 482 25.22 -39.59 6.64
C GLN A 482 25.22 -40.63 5.51
N ILE A 483 24.06 -41.24 5.27
CA ILE A 483 23.85 -42.23 4.20
C ILE A 483 23.05 -41.57 3.09
N LYS A 484 23.65 -41.51 1.90
CA LYS A 484 23.09 -40.90 0.69
C LYS A 484 23.06 -41.93 -0.42
N ASP A 485 21.92 -42.06 -1.09
CA ASP A 485 21.83 -42.86 -2.32
C ASP A 485 22.34 -42.05 -3.52
N PRO A 486 23.51 -42.40 -4.11
CA PRO A 486 24.07 -41.67 -5.24
C PRO A 486 23.24 -41.83 -6.53
N HIS A 487 22.56 -42.97 -6.68
CA HIS A 487 21.79 -43.26 -7.89
C HIS A 487 20.56 -42.35 -8.02
N ALA A 488 19.96 -41.95 -6.89
CA ALA A 488 18.84 -41.03 -6.84
C ALA A 488 19.19 -39.64 -7.41
N LEU A 489 20.39 -39.11 -7.09
CA LEU A 489 20.85 -37.80 -7.59
C LEU A 489 21.26 -37.86 -9.07
N VAL A 490 21.84 -38.97 -9.52
CA VAL A 490 22.16 -39.19 -10.95
C VAL A 490 20.90 -39.11 -11.81
N GLY A 491 19.79 -39.71 -11.34
CA GLY A 491 18.49 -39.62 -11.99
C GLY A 491 18.01 -38.18 -12.14
N LEU A 492 18.11 -37.38 -11.07
CA LEU A 492 17.73 -35.97 -11.09
C LEU A 492 18.65 -35.13 -12.01
N ALA A 493 19.96 -35.34 -11.96
CA ALA A 493 20.92 -34.59 -12.77
C ALA A 493 20.72 -34.85 -14.28
N ARG A 494 20.43 -36.10 -14.66
CA ARG A 494 20.12 -36.47 -16.04
C ARG A 494 18.81 -35.84 -16.52
N GLU A 495 17.77 -35.83 -15.68
CA GLU A 495 16.48 -35.17 -15.98
C GLU A 495 16.62 -33.64 -16.12
N LEU A 496 17.57 -33.03 -15.41
CA LEU A 496 17.92 -31.61 -15.54
C LEU A 496 18.81 -31.30 -16.77
N GLY A 497 19.23 -32.32 -17.53
CA GLY A 497 19.99 -32.16 -18.77
C GLY A 497 21.50 -31.95 -18.55
N PHE A 498 22.05 -32.35 -17.41
CA PHE A 498 23.51 -32.35 -17.21
C PHE A 498 24.18 -33.50 -17.98
N ASP A 499 25.37 -33.24 -18.50
CA ASP A 499 26.22 -34.27 -19.10
C ASP A 499 26.75 -35.24 -18.02
N ASP A 500 27.16 -36.45 -18.43
CA ASP A 500 27.61 -37.49 -17.49
C ASP A 500 28.84 -37.03 -16.68
N GLN A 501 29.73 -36.23 -17.29
CA GLN A 501 30.93 -35.70 -16.62
C GLN A 501 30.61 -34.69 -15.50
N LYS A 502 29.67 -33.77 -15.72
CA LYS A 502 29.19 -32.84 -14.68
C LYS A 502 28.35 -33.56 -13.65
N THR A 503 27.57 -34.55 -14.07
CA THR A 503 26.76 -35.38 -13.16
C THR A 503 27.66 -36.08 -12.13
N ASP A 504 28.77 -36.68 -12.55
CA ASP A 504 29.74 -37.29 -11.63
C ASP A 504 30.33 -36.27 -10.65
N LYS A 505 30.69 -35.07 -11.13
CA LYS A 505 31.19 -33.99 -10.25
C LYS A 505 30.13 -33.56 -9.24
N ILE A 506 28.88 -33.40 -9.66
CA ILE A 506 27.76 -33.01 -8.78
C ILE A 506 27.55 -34.08 -7.70
N VAL A 507 27.56 -35.36 -8.06
CA VAL A 507 27.39 -36.47 -7.11
C VAL A 507 28.54 -36.53 -6.11
N GLN A 508 29.78 -36.33 -6.56
CA GLN A 508 30.93 -36.25 -5.67
C GLN A 508 30.82 -35.08 -4.69
N GLN A 509 30.47 -33.89 -5.17
CA GLN A 509 30.26 -32.70 -4.33
C GLN A 509 29.13 -32.92 -3.31
N TRP A 510 28.01 -33.50 -3.75
CA TRP A 510 26.88 -33.78 -2.88
C TRP A 510 27.22 -34.80 -1.79
N LYS A 511 28.09 -35.78 -2.06
CA LYS A 511 28.59 -36.72 -1.04
C LYS A 511 29.47 -36.02 -0.01
N THR A 512 30.42 -35.20 -0.46
CA THR A 512 31.41 -34.57 0.41
C THR A 512 30.86 -33.38 1.20
N ILE A 513 29.71 -32.84 0.82
CA ILE A 513 29.10 -31.63 1.40
C ILE A 513 28.93 -31.66 2.93
N GLN A 514 28.77 -32.85 3.53
CA GLN A 514 28.62 -33.02 4.97
C GLN A 514 29.95 -32.86 5.75
N PHE A 515 31.07 -32.98 5.05
CA PHE A 515 32.42 -32.86 5.59
C PHE A 515 33.03 -31.48 5.31
N ILE A 516 32.29 -30.60 4.65
CA ILE A 516 32.71 -29.22 4.40
C ILE A 516 32.36 -28.41 5.65
N GLU A 517 33.37 -27.81 6.28
CA GLU A 517 33.15 -26.81 7.33
C GLU A 517 32.56 -25.54 6.70
N TRP A 518 31.31 -25.24 7.05
CA TRP A 518 30.61 -24.07 6.57
C TRP A 518 31.04 -22.84 7.39
N GLU A 519 32.02 -22.08 6.90
CA GLU A 519 32.52 -20.89 7.60
C GLU A 519 31.50 -19.73 7.63
N THR A 520 30.48 -19.75 6.77
CA THR A 520 29.33 -18.83 6.80
C THR A 520 28.11 -19.47 6.16
N ALA A 521 26.96 -19.48 6.85
CA ALA A 521 25.66 -19.70 6.23
C ALA A 521 25.48 -18.62 5.15
N GLY A 522 25.26 -19.05 3.91
CA GLY A 522 25.09 -18.17 2.76
C GLY A 522 23.79 -17.37 2.84
N ASP A 523 23.79 -16.30 3.64
CA ASP A 523 23.44 -15.01 3.06
C ASP A 523 24.63 -14.63 2.19
N SER A 524 24.36 -14.29 0.94
CA SER A 524 25.27 -13.46 0.17
C SER A 524 25.79 -12.36 1.09
N LYS A 525 27.11 -12.38 1.35
CA LYS A 525 27.84 -11.21 1.82
C LYS A 525 27.70 -10.15 0.71
N ILE A 526 26.54 -9.51 0.61
CA ILE A 526 26.50 -8.06 0.53
C ILE A 526 27.42 -7.67 1.66
N ASN A 527 28.58 -7.12 1.33
CA ASN A 527 29.41 -6.41 2.26
C ASN A 527 28.52 -5.37 2.94
N ARG A 528 27.85 -5.76 4.03
CA ARG A 528 27.43 -4.86 5.08
C ARG A 528 28.72 -4.51 5.80
N SER A 529 29.61 -3.81 5.09
CA SER A 529 30.16 -2.60 5.70
C SER A 529 28.96 -1.97 6.40
N LYS A 530 29.02 -1.84 7.73
CA LYS A 530 28.03 -1.03 8.43
C LYS A 530 28.18 0.34 7.79
N VAL A 531 27.44 0.59 6.71
CA VAL A 531 27.38 1.90 6.07
C VAL A 531 26.91 2.77 7.19
N LYS A 532 27.81 3.61 7.71
CA LYS A 532 27.48 4.56 8.75
C LYS A 532 26.55 5.54 8.07
N TYR A 533 25.25 5.31 8.22
CA TYR A 533 24.24 6.23 7.71
C TYR A 533 24.35 7.52 8.51
N VAL A 534 24.62 8.62 7.81
CA VAL A 534 24.68 9.94 8.41
C VAL A 534 23.26 10.32 8.83
N MET A 535 23.12 10.77 10.07
CA MET A 535 21.83 11.12 10.65
C MET A 535 21.42 12.55 10.21
N PRO A 536 20.12 12.87 10.09
CA PRO A 536 19.63 14.21 9.75
C PRO A 536 20.33 15.36 10.51
N SER A 537 20.54 15.22 11.81
CA SER A 537 21.13 16.18 12.75
C SER A 537 22.59 16.48 12.46
N THR A 538 23.31 15.50 11.92
CA THR A 538 24.72 15.64 11.52
C THR A 538 24.87 16.03 10.05
N SER A 539 23.88 15.72 9.20
CA SER A 539 23.91 16.01 7.77
C SER A 539 23.36 17.39 7.37
N ILE A 540 22.35 17.90 8.08
CA ILE A 540 21.70 19.16 7.72
C ILE A 540 22.51 20.31 8.30
N THR A 541 23.27 20.97 7.43
CA THR A 541 24.02 22.18 7.76
C THR A 541 23.18 23.42 7.53
N GLU A 542 23.51 24.49 8.26
CA GLU A 542 22.86 25.80 8.10
C GLU A 542 22.90 26.32 6.65
N ASN A 543 24.04 26.13 5.97
CA ASN A 543 24.22 26.55 4.57
C ASN A 543 23.27 25.82 3.60
N LEU A 544 22.96 24.55 3.88
CA LEU A 544 22.02 23.77 3.07
C LEU A 544 20.59 24.30 3.25
N VAL A 545 20.20 24.62 4.48
CA VAL A 545 18.90 25.23 4.79
C VAL A 545 18.77 26.58 4.08
N ASP A 546 19.79 27.42 4.13
CA ASP A 546 19.81 28.72 3.43
C ASP A 546 19.67 28.57 1.92
N SER A 547 20.38 27.60 1.33
CA SER A 547 20.26 27.27 -0.09
C SER A 547 18.86 26.80 -0.46
N CYS A 548 18.24 25.97 0.38
CA CYS A 548 16.86 25.52 0.19
C CYS A 548 15.83 26.64 0.34
N LEU A 549 16.01 27.56 1.30
CA LEU A 549 15.14 28.73 1.47
C LEU A 549 15.24 29.67 0.26
N ASN A 550 16.46 29.91 -0.25
CA ASN A 550 16.67 30.67 -1.49
C ASN A 550 15.96 30.03 -2.69
N ALA A 551 16.05 28.70 -2.83
CA ALA A 551 15.34 27.98 -3.88
C ALA A 551 13.81 28.05 -3.70
N LEU A 552 13.32 28.01 -2.46
CA LEU A 552 11.90 28.12 -2.14
C LEU A 552 11.35 29.51 -2.49
N GLU A 553 12.07 30.58 -2.15
CA GLU A 553 11.71 31.96 -2.51
C GLU A 553 11.62 32.13 -4.03
N LYS A 554 12.61 31.61 -4.79
CA LYS A 554 12.53 31.61 -6.26
C LYS A 554 11.31 30.85 -6.78
N LEU A 555 10.98 29.71 -6.19
CA LEU A 555 9.76 28.96 -6.55
C LEU A 555 8.48 29.74 -6.26
N THR A 556 8.41 30.54 -5.19
CA THR A 556 7.24 31.39 -4.91
C THR A 556 7.03 32.45 -5.99
N ALA A 557 8.10 33.06 -6.49
CA ALA A 557 8.04 34.08 -7.54
C ALA A 557 7.46 33.54 -8.86
N HIS A 558 7.78 32.29 -9.21
CA HIS A 558 7.27 31.63 -10.42
C HIS A 558 5.81 31.16 -10.30
N HIS A 559 5.32 30.88 -9.09
CA HIS A 559 3.93 30.43 -8.85
C HIS A 559 2.92 31.56 -8.64
N SER A 560 3.36 32.82 -8.55
CA SER A 560 2.51 34.00 -8.53
C SER A 560 1.70 34.11 -9.84
N LYS A 561 0.45 33.64 -9.82
CA LYS A 561 -0.49 33.84 -10.95
C LYS A 561 -0.71 35.33 -11.18
N LYS A 562 -0.73 35.73 -12.46
CA LYS A 562 -1.09 37.09 -12.95
C LYS A 562 -2.47 37.64 -12.49
N ASN A 563 -3.26 36.88 -11.73
CA ASN A 563 -4.64 37.22 -11.31
C ASN A 563 -4.89 37.11 -9.78
N ALA A 564 -3.87 37.30 -8.92
CA ALA A 564 -4.09 37.41 -7.48
C ALA A 564 -4.16 38.89 -7.07
N ILE A 565 -5.32 39.35 -6.60
CA ILE A 565 -5.60 40.76 -6.25
C ILE A 565 -4.91 41.18 -4.93
N PHE A 566 -4.50 40.22 -4.10
CA PHE A 566 -3.79 40.45 -2.84
C PHE A 566 -2.64 39.46 -2.66
N GLY A 567 -1.52 39.93 -2.13
CA GLY A 567 -0.37 39.09 -1.75
C GLY A 567 -0.71 38.27 -0.51
N PHE A 568 -1.22 37.05 -0.70
CA PHE A 568 -1.49 36.14 0.40
C PHE A 568 -0.19 35.56 0.96
N GLU A 569 -0.02 35.66 2.28
CA GLU A 569 1.04 34.97 3.03
C GLU A 569 0.88 33.46 2.81
N THR A 570 1.93 32.81 2.30
CA THR A 570 1.89 31.37 2.01
C THR A 570 2.61 30.59 3.10
N SER A 571 1.93 29.58 3.65
CA SER A 571 2.50 28.70 4.67
C SER A 571 3.58 27.78 4.10
N ILE A 572 4.66 27.59 4.86
CA ILE A 572 5.77 26.69 4.54
C ILE A 572 5.68 25.46 5.43
N PHE A 573 5.64 24.28 4.81
CA PHE A 573 5.55 23.00 5.49
C PHE A 573 6.86 22.20 5.37
N ALA A 574 7.21 21.46 6.42
CA ALA A 574 8.20 20.40 6.35
C ALA A 574 7.48 19.04 6.23
N GLU A 575 7.81 18.30 5.18
CA GLU A 575 7.39 16.92 4.94
C GLU A 575 8.46 15.96 5.46
N ILE A 576 8.06 15.05 6.35
CA ILE A 576 8.92 14.06 6.99
C ILE A 576 8.41 12.69 6.55
N ARG A 577 9.29 11.90 5.94
CA ARG A 577 8.99 10.50 5.60
C ARG A 577 9.70 9.56 6.56
N CYS A 578 9.01 8.55 7.07
CA CYS A 578 9.59 7.49 7.89
C CYS A 578 9.85 6.20 7.10
N ILE A 579 10.87 5.47 7.53
CA ILE A 579 11.25 4.17 6.98
C ILE A 579 10.22 3.11 7.42
N LYS A 580 9.94 3.03 8.73
CA LYS A 580 8.89 2.16 9.29
C LYS A 580 7.74 2.97 9.87
N ILE A 581 6.52 2.57 9.52
CA ILE A 581 5.29 3.18 10.04
C ILE A 581 5.19 2.88 11.54
N PRO A 582 5.06 3.88 12.40
CA PRO A 582 4.90 3.67 13.83
C PRO A 582 3.51 3.11 14.14
N ASN A 583 3.44 2.10 15.01
CA ASN A 583 2.18 1.52 15.47
C ASN A 583 1.48 2.37 16.55
N THR A 584 1.76 3.69 16.57
CA THR A 584 1.23 4.61 17.58
C THR A 584 0.40 5.69 16.90
N ARG A 585 -0.84 5.87 17.38
CA ARG A 585 -1.73 6.94 16.94
C ARG A 585 -1.62 8.09 17.95
N GLY A 586 -1.34 9.30 17.46
CA GLY A 586 -1.23 10.46 18.34
C GLY A 586 -0.69 11.71 17.65
N ASN A 587 -0.66 12.81 18.42
CA ASN A 587 -0.09 14.09 18.01
C ASN A 587 1.19 14.34 18.80
N VAL A 588 2.28 14.69 18.13
CA VAL A 588 3.56 15.08 18.73
C VAL A 588 3.68 16.60 18.68
N LYS A 589 4.12 17.22 19.79
CA LYS A 589 4.25 18.67 19.93
C LYS A 589 5.71 19.12 19.79
N PHE A 590 5.95 20.05 18.88
CA PHE A 590 7.24 20.69 18.64
C PHE A 590 7.17 22.16 19.05
N MET A 591 8.16 22.63 19.80
CA MET A 591 8.24 24.02 20.28
C MET A 591 9.22 24.78 19.39
N LEU A 592 8.74 25.64 18.51
CA LEU A 592 9.62 26.41 17.63
C LEU A 592 10.10 27.70 18.34
N PRO A 593 11.29 28.23 18.03
CA PRO A 593 11.78 29.49 18.59
C PRO A 593 10.86 30.67 18.29
N HIS A 594 10.32 30.73 17.06
CA HIS A 594 9.50 31.83 16.55
C HIS A 594 8.08 31.39 16.18
N SER A 595 7.13 32.32 16.25
CA SER A 595 5.71 32.07 15.94
C SER A 595 5.50 31.64 14.49
N THR A 596 4.60 30.67 14.29
CA THR A 596 4.20 30.23 12.94
C THR A 596 2.94 30.93 12.43
N ALA A 597 2.32 31.76 13.28
CA ALA A 597 1.07 32.42 12.95
C ALA A 597 1.26 33.53 11.91
N ALA A 598 0.40 33.52 10.90
CA ALA A 598 0.33 34.57 9.89
C ALA A 598 -0.04 35.91 10.54
N SER A 599 0.57 37.01 10.08
CA SER A 599 0.37 38.35 10.65
C SER A 599 -1.10 38.81 10.58
N THR A 600 -1.84 38.26 9.61
CA THR A 600 -3.27 38.56 9.37
C THR A 600 -4.23 37.53 9.99
N GLY A 601 -3.71 36.45 10.56
CA GLY A 601 -4.53 35.31 10.99
C GLY A 601 -5.46 35.60 12.17
N GLU A 602 -6.64 34.98 12.18
CA GLU A 602 -7.55 35.03 13.33
C GLU A 602 -7.28 33.88 14.30
N ILE A 603 -6.96 34.22 15.56
CA ILE A 603 -6.76 33.26 16.64
C ILE A 603 -8.04 33.13 17.46
N CYS A 604 -8.52 31.89 17.60
CA CYS A 604 -9.65 31.51 18.44
C CYS A 604 -9.17 30.75 19.68
N LEU A 605 -9.68 31.15 20.85
CA LEU A 605 -9.38 30.52 22.12
C LEU A 605 -10.62 29.83 22.70
N ILE A 606 -10.56 28.51 22.88
CA ILE A 606 -11.60 27.71 23.50
C ILE A 606 -11.35 27.58 24.99
N THR A 607 -12.25 28.12 25.81
CA THR A 607 -12.12 28.21 27.28
C THR A 607 -13.14 27.35 28.02
N PRO A 608 -12.81 26.93 29.26
CA PRO A 608 -13.80 26.29 30.13
C PRO A 608 -14.83 27.31 30.64
N ASP A 609 -16.04 26.82 30.87
CA ASP A 609 -17.14 27.64 31.41
C ASP A 609 -16.93 27.96 32.90
N LEU A 610 -17.20 29.20 33.33
CA LEU A 610 -17.11 29.61 34.74
C LEU A 610 -18.13 28.87 35.64
N LYS A 611 -19.35 28.67 35.12
CA LYS A 611 -20.42 27.93 35.79
C LYS A 611 -20.88 26.77 34.92
N LYS A 612 -20.81 25.55 35.45
CA LYS A 612 -21.24 24.33 34.74
C LYS A 612 -22.77 24.24 34.75
N GLY A 613 -23.41 24.27 33.58
CA GLY A 613 -24.87 24.07 33.48
C GLY A 613 -25.44 24.23 32.06
N LYS A 614 -26.52 23.49 31.75
CA LYS A 614 -27.18 23.51 30.43
C LYS A 614 -27.93 24.82 30.11
N LYS A 615 -28.29 25.63 31.11
CA LYS A 615 -29.11 26.86 30.96
C LYS A 615 -28.43 28.18 31.35
N VAL A 616 -27.25 28.17 31.96
CA VAL A 616 -26.49 29.37 32.40
C VAL A 616 -25.90 30.19 31.24
N ASP A 617 -26.09 31.50 31.18
CA ASP A 617 -25.56 32.31 30.07
C ASP A 617 -24.03 32.21 29.90
N HIS A 618 -23.57 32.29 28.65
CA HIS A 618 -22.17 32.16 28.25
C HIS A 618 -21.46 33.50 28.08
N GLU A 619 -22.19 34.60 27.90
CA GLU A 619 -21.64 35.97 27.79
C GLU A 619 -20.72 36.36 28.97
N PRO A 620 -21.07 36.06 30.25
CA PRO A 620 -20.20 36.42 31.37
C PRO A 620 -18.85 35.70 31.37
N THR A 621 -18.80 34.49 30.77
CA THR A 621 -17.54 33.75 30.62
C THR A 621 -16.69 34.39 29.52
N VAL A 622 -17.30 34.84 28.42
CA VAL A 622 -16.58 35.53 27.33
C VAL A 622 -15.98 36.83 27.83
N GLU A 623 -16.74 37.64 28.56
CA GLU A 623 -16.28 38.92 29.11
C GLU A 623 -15.13 38.73 30.09
N HIS A 624 -15.28 37.82 31.05
CA HIS A 624 -14.23 37.51 32.02
C HIS A 624 -12.89 37.16 31.37
N TRP A 625 -12.90 36.27 30.37
CA TRP A 625 -11.66 35.90 29.66
C TRP A 625 -11.13 37.02 28.77
N LYS A 626 -12.00 37.85 28.17
CA LYS A 626 -11.57 39.03 27.41
C LYS A 626 -10.89 40.07 28.31
N ASP A 627 -11.39 40.27 29.51
CA ASP A 627 -10.82 41.23 30.45
C ASP A 627 -9.46 40.75 30.97
N ILE A 628 -9.33 39.46 31.30
CA ILE A 628 -8.03 38.86 31.64
C ILE A 628 -7.01 38.98 30.49
N LEU A 629 -7.44 38.81 29.23
CA LEU A 629 -6.55 38.97 28.07
C LEU A 629 -6.13 40.43 27.86
N LYS A 630 -7.02 41.39 28.13
CA LYS A 630 -6.70 42.82 28.08
C LYS A 630 -5.74 43.22 29.19
N GLU A 631 -5.96 42.76 30.42
CA GLU A 631 -5.06 42.96 31.56
C GLU A 631 -3.66 42.37 31.29
N ALA A 632 -3.59 41.21 30.63
CA ALA A 632 -2.34 40.58 30.23
C ALA A 632 -1.68 41.23 28.99
N GLY A 633 -2.32 42.19 28.34
CA GLY A 633 -1.80 42.89 27.15
C GLY A 633 -1.65 42.00 25.92
N VAL A 634 -2.59 41.07 25.69
CA VAL A 634 -2.59 40.16 24.53
C VAL A 634 -3.66 40.60 23.53
N THR A 635 -3.23 41.16 22.40
CA THR A 635 -4.13 41.66 21.32
C THR A 635 -4.34 40.66 20.18
N GLU A 636 -3.62 39.53 20.20
CA GLU A 636 -3.59 38.56 19.10
C GLU A 636 -4.83 37.65 19.07
N VAL A 637 -5.47 37.40 20.23
CA VAL A 637 -6.67 36.56 20.35
C VAL A 637 -7.92 37.39 20.06
N LYS A 638 -8.53 37.21 18.89
CA LYS A 638 -9.74 37.96 18.48
C LYS A 638 -11.03 37.34 18.99
N THR A 639 -11.11 36.01 19.01
CA THR A 639 -12.34 35.29 19.38
C THR A 639 -12.11 34.38 20.59
N VAL A 640 -12.99 34.49 21.58
CA VAL A 640 -13.00 33.62 22.76
C VAL A 640 -14.30 32.83 22.73
N LEU A 641 -14.21 31.51 22.73
CA LEU A 641 -15.32 30.59 22.55
C LEU A 641 -15.44 29.64 23.77
N PRO A 642 -16.42 29.85 24.67
CA PRO A 642 -16.68 28.94 25.77
C PRO A 642 -17.13 27.57 25.28
N LEU A 643 -16.81 26.51 26.03
CA LEU A 643 -17.18 25.13 25.69
C LEU A 643 -18.70 24.95 25.51
N ARG A 644 -19.52 25.66 26.29
CA ARG A 644 -20.97 25.67 26.11
C ARG A 644 -21.38 26.21 24.74
N GLN A 645 -20.84 27.38 24.35
CA GLN A 645 -21.19 28.02 23.08
C GLN A 645 -20.87 27.10 21.91
N LEU A 646 -19.69 26.45 21.96
CA LEU A 646 -19.29 25.45 20.98
C LEU A 646 -20.27 24.26 20.90
N LYS A 647 -20.83 23.84 22.04
CA LYS A 647 -21.77 22.71 22.09
C LYS A 647 -23.18 23.05 21.57
N VAL A 648 -23.65 24.28 21.80
CA VAL A 648 -25.02 24.69 21.46
C VAL A 648 -25.09 25.26 20.04
N GLU A 649 -24.18 26.15 19.68
CA GLU A 649 -24.23 26.87 18.40
C GLU A 649 -23.56 26.09 17.27
N TYR A 650 -22.46 25.42 17.56
CA TYR A 650 -21.65 24.73 16.56
C TYR A 650 -21.94 23.22 16.53
N ASP A 651 -23.18 22.78 16.70
CA ASP A 651 -23.52 21.34 16.55
C ASP A 651 -23.61 20.92 15.08
N GLN A 652 -24.19 21.79 14.24
CA GLN A 652 -24.35 21.55 12.81
C GLN A 652 -23.00 21.47 12.08
N TYR A 653 -22.91 20.54 11.13
CA TYR A 653 -21.70 20.28 10.34
C TYR A 653 -21.17 21.52 9.61
N GLU A 654 -22.05 22.33 9.03
CA GLU A 654 -21.67 23.53 8.28
C GLU A 654 -21.07 24.62 9.16
N LEU A 655 -21.58 24.81 10.38
CA LEU A 655 -21.07 25.79 11.33
C LEU A 655 -19.69 25.41 11.85
N LYS A 656 -19.46 24.11 12.13
CA LYS A 656 -18.11 23.59 12.46
C LYS A 656 -17.12 23.84 11.33
N ARG A 657 -17.55 23.65 10.07
CA ARG A 657 -16.72 23.94 8.89
C ARG A 657 -16.43 25.43 8.76
N ARG A 658 -17.40 26.30 9.01
CA ARG A 658 -17.24 27.76 8.99
C ARG A 658 -16.24 28.23 10.04
N LEU A 659 -16.34 27.73 11.28
CA LEU A 659 -15.40 28.03 12.36
C LEU A 659 -13.95 27.76 11.96
N LEU A 660 -13.72 26.64 11.26
CA LEU A 660 -12.40 26.18 10.83
C LEU A 660 -11.88 26.87 9.56
N THR A 661 -12.76 27.46 8.75
CA THR A 661 -12.36 28.32 7.63
C THR A 661 -12.06 29.74 8.09
N GLN A 662 -12.76 30.22 9.12
CA GLN A 662 -12.59 31.57 9.65
C GLN A 662 -11.30 31.75 10.44
N HIS A 663 -10.91 30.75 11.25
CA HIS A 663 -9.76 30.86 12.14
C HIS A 663 -8.59 30.00 11.65
N ASP A 664 -7.39 30.58 11.71
CA ASP A 664 -6.14 29.91 11.34
C ASP A 664 -5.57 29.11 12.51
N PHE A 665 -5.66 29.68 13.72
CA PHE A 665 -5.16 29.08 14.95
C PHE A 665 -6.32 28.88 15.94
N ILE A 666 -6.47 27.65 16.42
CA ILE A 666 -7.50 27.33 17.42
C ILE A 666 -6.81 26.71 18.63
N MET A 667 -6.78 27.50 19.71
CA MET A 667 -6.17 27.15 20.98
C MET A 667 -7.24 26.62 21.92
N VAL A 668 -6.90 25.63 22.75
CA VAL A 668 -7.83 24.99 23.68
C VAL A 668 -7.18 24.81 25.03
N ASP A 669 -7.90 25.06 26.11
CA ASP A 669 -7.40 24.70 27.43
C ASP A 669 -7.21 23.17 27.55
N THR A 670 -6.03 22.76 28.02
CA THR A 670 -5.68 21.37 28.35
C THR A 670 -6.76 20.59 29.11
N ARG A 671 -7.51 21.24 30.00
CA ARG A 671 -8.57 20.61 30.82
C ARG A 671 -9.77 20.15 29.98
N ILE A 672 -10.06 20.83 28.87
CA ILE A 672 -11.24 20.58 28.03
C ILE A 672 -10.88 20.03 26.64
N LEU A 673 -9.59 19.81 26.35
CA LEU A 673 -9.10 19.33 25.05
C LEU A 673 -9.82 18.07 24.54
N ASN A 674 -10.01 17.08 25.41
CA ASN A 674 -10.69 15.83 25.05
C ASN A 674 -12.19 16.04 24.76
N HIS A 675 -12.84 16.98 25.46
CA HIS A 675 -14.24 17.33 25.22
C HIS A 675 -14.40 18.14 23.93
N ALA A 676 -13.57 19.15 23.73
CA ALA A 676 -13.59 19.98 22.52
C ALA A 676 -13.30 19.17 21.25
N SER A 677 -12.30 18.26 21.30
CA SER A 677 -11.99 17.38 20.17
C SER A 677 -13.14 16.43 19.81
N HIS A 678 -13.87 15.91 20.80
CA HIS A 678 -15.06 15.08 20.55
C HIS A 678 -16.21 15.89 19.92
N LEU A 679 -16.44 17.12 20.39
CA LEU A 679 -17.51 18.00 19.88
C LEU A 679 -17.26 18.44 18.43
N LEU A 680 -16.02 18.84 18.11
CA LEU A 680 -15.62 19.30 16.77
C LEU A 680 -15.57 18.16 15.73
N GLY A 681 -15.41 16.91 16.19
CA GLY A 681 -15.49 15.71 15.35
C GLY A 681 -14.32 15.52 14.39
N LYS A 682 -14.46 14.57 13.45
CA LYS A 682 -13.36 14.10 12.59
C LYS A 682 -12.87 15.13 11.55
N MET A 683 -13.67 16.15 11.22
CA MET A 683 -13.29 17.16 10.23
C MET A 683 -12.10 18.01 10.67
N PHE A 684 -12.04 18.30 11.97
CA PHE A 684 -11.02 19.16 12.55
C PHE A 684 -9.62 18.57 12.42
N PHE A 685 -9.54 17.23 12.33
CA PHE A 685 -8.30 16.52 12.14
C PHE A 685 -7.88 16.38 10.66
N LYS A 686 -8.73 16.78 9.70
CA LYS A 686 -8.43 16.70 8.25
C LYS A 686 -7.67 17.92 7.73
N LYS A 687 -7.83 19.09 8.33
CA LYS A 687 -7.10 20.32 7.96
C LYS A 687 -5.86 20.47 8.85
N HIS A 688 -4.85 21.19 8.37
CA HIS A 688 -3.62 21.49 9.12
C HIS A 688 -3.83 22.45 10.31
N ASN A 689 -5.03 23.02 10.47
CA ASN A 689 -5.43 23.88 11.60
C ASN A 689 -5.83 22.98 12.79
N MET A 690 -4.82 22.45 13.48
CA MET A 690 -5.00 21.53 14.62
C MET A 690 -5.27 22.29 15.93
N LEU A 691 -5.95 21.62 16.88
CA LEU A 691 -6.22 22.17 18.22
C LEU A 691 -4.93 22.25 19.04
N ILE A 692 -4.48 23.46 19.37
CA ILE A 692 -3.27 23.69 20.17
C ILE A 692 -3.64 23.76 21.65
N PRO A 693 -3.15 22.83 22.50
CA PRO A 693 -3.47 22.78 23.90
C PRO A 693 -2.60 23.75 24.70
N ILE A 694 -3.24 24.65 25.42
CA ILE A 694 -2.61 25.67 26.27
C ILE A 694 -3.06 25.44 27.71
N LYS A 695 -2.14 25.66 28.67
CA LYS A 695 -2.49 25.63 30.09
C LYS A 695 -2.97 27.02 30.48
N MET A 696 -4.25 27.13 30.82
CA MET A 696 -4.82 28.37 31.36
C MET A 696 -4.89 28.27 32.88
N ASN A 697 -4.05 29.05 33.56
CA ASN A 697 -4.07 29.21 35.01
C ASN A 697 -4.31 30.68 35.33
N GLU A 698 -5.31 30.97 36.16
CA GLU A 698 -5.73 32.34 36.54
C GLU A 698 -4.64 33.14 37.29
N LYS A 699 -3.64 32.47 37.87
CA LYS A 699 -2.57 33.08 38.68
C LYS A 699 -1.22 33.19 37.97
N ALA A 700 -1.08 32.69 36.74
CA ALA A 700 0.19 32.62 36.03
C ALA A 700 0.18 33.52 34.79
N ASN A 701 1.36 33.91 34.30
CA ASN A 701 1.52 34.77 33.11
C ASN A 701 0.89 34.14 31.85
N ILE A 702 -0.39 34.38 31.61
CA ILE A 702 -1.17 33.87 30.46
C ILE A 702 -0.51 34.25 29.14
N LYS A 703 0.08 35.45 29.05
CA LYS A 703 0.86 35.93 27.89
C LYS A 703 1.96 34.95 27.49
N LYS A 704 2.70 34.39 28.46
CA LYS A 704 3.77 33.40 28.20
C LYS A 704 3.20 32.11 27.60
N TYR A 705 2.04 31.66 28.07
CA TYR A 705 1.41 30.43 27.58
C TYR A 705 0.78 30.59 26.20
N ILE A 706 0.25 31.77 25.88
CA ILE A 706 -0.27 32.08 24.54
C ILE A 706 0.88 32.14 23.54
N ASP A 707 1.97 32.82 23.89
CA ASP A 707 3.19 32.87 23.07
C ASP A 707 3.82 31.48 22.87
N ILE A 708 3.87 30.65 23.91
CA ILE A 708 4.22 29.23 23.80
C ILE A 708 3.29 28.50 22.83
N GLY A 709 1.99 28.79 22.87
CA GLY A 709 0.98 28.21 21.98
C GLY A 709 1.22 28.57 20.52
N LEU A 710 1.50 29.84 20.21
CA LEU A 710 1.79 30.33 18.85
C LEU A 710 3.06 29.72 18.25
N ARG A 711 4.03 29.43 19.12
CA ARG A 711 5.28 28.73 18.80
C ARG A 711 5.13 27.21 18.71
N THR A 712 4.02 26.65 19.17
CA THR A 712 3.81 25.20 19.16
C THR A 712 3.34 24.72 17.79
N ALA A 713 4.16 23.92 17.13
CA ALA A 713 3.78 23.20 15.91
C ALA A 713 3.37 21.75 16.25
N MET A 714 2.25 21.29 15.69
CA MET A 714 1.71 19.94 15.93
C MET A 714 1.93 19.03 14.74
N LEU A 715 2.53 17.85 14.99
CA LEU A 715 2.67 16.78 14.00
C LEU A 715 1.65 15.68 14.30
N ARG A 716 0.78 15.38 13.34
CA ARG A 716 -0.12 14.23 13.42
C ARG A 716 0.56 13.01 12.81
N LEU A 717 0.65 11.93 13.59
CA LEU A 717 1.12 10.64 13.09
C LEU A 717 -0.05 9.92 12.40
N ASN A 718 0.04 9.78 11.08
CA ASN A 718 -0.93 9.07 10.25
C ASN A 718 -0.48 7.62 10.02
N GLU A 719 -1.39 6.76 9.52
CA GLU A 719 -1.11 5.35 9.18
C GLU A 719 -0.30 5.18 7.88
N GLY A 720 0.45 6.21 7.47
CA GLY A 720 1.24 6.23 6.26
C GLY A 720 2.68 6.66 6.52
N HIS A 721 3.52 6.54 5.50
CA HIS A 721 4.95 6.88 5.59
C HIS A 721 5.23 8.37 5.73
N THR A 722 4.27 9.24 5.42
CA THR A 722 4.50 10.68 5.27
C THR A 722 3.71 11.46 6.30
N SER A 723 4.40 12.35 7.01
CA SER A 723 3.82 13.32 7.94
C SER A 723 4.24 14.74 7.54
N THR A 724 3.41 15.73 7.82
CA THR A 724 3.68 17.13 7.45
C THR A 724 3.46 18.04 8.66
N ILE A 725 4.35 19.02 8.83
CA ILE A 725 4.30 20.01 9.92
C ILE A 725 4.48 21.42 9.36
N LEU A 726 3.77 22.39 9.94
CA LEU A 726 3.93 23.80 9.62
C LEU A 726 5.19 24.34 10.31
N VAL A 727 6.07 25.02 9.56
CA VAL A 727 7.33 25.56 10.09
C VAL A 727 7.38 27.09 10.07
N GLY A 728 6.59 27.72 9.20
CA GLY A 728 6.46 29.18 9.12
C GLY A 728 5.65 29.62 7.92
N HIS A 729 5.80 30.88 7.54
CA HIS A 729 5.13 31.52 6.41
C HIS A 729 6.12 32.41 5.63
N THR A 730 5.79 32.79 4.41
CA THR A 730 6.69 33.55 3.52
C THR A 730 6.96 34.99 3.93
N SER A 731 6.13 35.61 4.76
CA SER A 731 6.37 36.94 5.34
C SER A 731 7.37 36.94 6.52
N MET A 732 7.79 35.76 6.98
CA MET A 732 8.76 35.62 8.06
C MET A 732 10.17 35.90 7.55
N SER A 733 11.04 36.48 8.39
CA SER A 733 12.44 36.66 8.02
C SER A 733 13.14 35.31 7.81
N ARG A 734 14.12 35.30 6.90
CA ARG A 734 14.88 34.09 6.55
C ARG A 734 15.59 33.49 7.77
N ASP A 735 16.16 34.34 8.61
CA ASP A 735 16.87 33.92 9.82
C ASP A 735 15.92 33.23 10.82
N ASN A 736 14.71 33.78 11.00
CA ASN A 736 13.72 33.19 11.89
C ASN A 736 13.21 31.84 11.34
N LEU A 737 13.04 31.71 10.02
CA LEU A 737 12.67 30.44 9.37
C LEU A 737 13.78 29.38 9.54
N LYS A 738 15.03 29.79 9.37
CA LYS A 738 16.21 28.94 9.55
C LYS A 738 16.28 28.40 10.98
N GLU A 739 16.13 29.26 11.99
CA GLU A 739 16.12 28.86 13.39
C GLU A 739 14.97 27.89 13.71
N ASN A 740 13.78 28.12 13.13
CA ASN A 740 12.66 27.20 13.27
C ASN A 740 12.96 25.82 12.69
N ILE A 741 13.53 25.74 11.48
CA ILE A 741 13.90 24.48 10.82
C ILE A 741 14.97 23.73 11.64
N MET A 742 16.00 24.43 12.10
CA MET A 742 17.08 23.82 12.89
C MET A 742 16.57 23.30 14.25
N SER A 743 15.71 24.05 14.94
CA SER A 743 15.09 23.61 16.18
C SER A 743 14.18 22.40 15.97
N LEU A 744 13.43 22.36 14.85
CA LEU A 744 12.61 21.23 14.49
C LEU A 744 13.45 19.96 14.30
N ILE A 745 14.56 20.04 13.56
CA ILE A 745 15.46 18.89 13.32
C ILE A 745 16.03 18.35 14.64
N LYS A 746 16.51 19.23 15.53
CA LYS A 746 17.00 18.84 16.85
C LYS A 746 15.93 18.13 17.69
N GLN A 747 14.69 18.62 17.64
CA GLN A 747 13.58 17.99 18.37
C GLN A 747 13.07 16.70 17.73
N LEU A 748 13.21 16.53 16.41
CA LEU A 748 12.85 15.29 15.74
C LEU A 748 13.71 14.12 16.21
N ALA A 749 14.98 14.36 16.55
CA ALA A 749 15.86 13.31 17.04
C ALA A 749 15.35 12.66 18.34
N SER A 750 14.81 13.46 19.26
CA SER A 750 14.35 12.98 20.58
C SER A 750 12.86 12.62 20.63
N LYS A 751 11.99 13.34 19.91
CA LYS A 751 10.53 13.21 20.05
C LYS A 751 9.87 12.34 18.97
N TYR A 752 10.53 12.09 17.85
CA TYR A 752 9.92 11.31 16.76
C TYR A 752 9.89 9.81 17.07
N PRO A 753 8.82 9.05 16.71
CA PRO A 753 8.77 7.60 16.94
C PRO A 753 9.91 6.85 16.24
N GLY A 754 10.72 6.13 17.03
CA GLY A 754 11.93 5.46 16.52
C GLY A 754 13.15 6.38 16.38
N GLY A 755 13.05 7.60 16.91
CA GLY A 755 14.10 8.61 16.88
C GLY A 755 14.50 9.03 15.48
N GLU A 756 15.69 9.60 15.41
CA GLU A 756 16.30 10.05 14.17
C GLU A 756 16.55 8.92 13.15
N ALA A 757 16.86 7.72 13.66
CA ALA A 757 17.16 6.54 12.85
C ALA A 757 16.02 6.10 11.93
N ASN A 758 14.76 6.46 12.26
CA ASN A 758 13.57 6.09 11.50
C ASN A 758 13.19 7.08 10.39
N ILE A 759 13.93 8.19 10.21
CA ILE A 759 13.63 9.21 9.22
C ILE A 759 14.24 8.83 7.87
N ARG A 760 13.41 8.71 6.82
CA ARG A 760 13.81 8.40 5.43
C ARG A 760 14.22 9.65 4.67
N SER A 761 13.43 10.72 4.80
CA SER A 761 13.69 12.01 4.17
C SER A 761 13.01 13.14 4.91
N ILE A 762 13.60 14.33 4.83
CA ILE A 762 13.01 15.60 5.27
C ILE A 762 13.03 16.55 4.07
N SER A 763 11.90 17.15 3.73
CA SER A 763 11.77 18.07 2.60
C SER A 763 10.93 19.29 2.99
N LEU A 764 11.25 20.47 2.45
CA LEU A 764 10.45 21.69 2.60
C LEU A 764 9.51 21.86 1.41
N LYS A 765 8.26 22.26 1.65
CA LYS A 765 7.27 22.46 0.58
C LYS A 765 6.32 23.61 0.89
N LEU A 766 5.82 24.23 -0.17
CA LEU A 766 4.64 25.11 -0.15
C LEU A 766 3.38 24.28 -0.51
N PRO A 767 2.16 24.78 -0.25
CA PRO A 767 0.92 24.07 -0.57
C PRO A 767 0.82 23.57 -2.02
N LEU A 768 1.41 24.29 -2.97
CA LEU A 768 1.31 24.03 -4.40
C LEU A 768 2.68 23.76 -5.07
N SER A 769 3.80 23.84 -4.34
CA SER A 769 5.14 23.67 -4.91
C SER A 769 5.64 22.23 -4.82
N LEU A 770 6.71 21.95 -5.57
CA LEU A 770 7.49 20.74 -5.35
C LEU A 770 8.18 20.75 -3.98
N PRO A 771 8.34 19.59 -3.33
CA PRO A 771 9.09 19.46 -2.08
C PRO A 771 10.59 19.48 -2.36
N LEU A 772 11.32 20.40 -1.73
CA LEU A 772 12.77 20.51 -1.77
C LEU A 772 13.39 19.63 -0.68
N PRO A 773 14.15 18.57 -1.02
CA PRO A 773 14.75 17.67 -0.04
C PRO A 773 15.91 18.35 0.71
N LEU A 774 15.83 18.35 2.04
CA LEU A 774 16.94 18.70 2.95
C LEU A 774 17.77 17.46 3.30
N TYR A 775 17.13 16.30 3.41
CA TYR A 775 17.77 15.05 3.80
C TYR A 775 17.11 13.86 3.11
N LEU A 776 17.92 12.87 2.71
CA LEU A 776 17.47 11.61 2.13
C LEU A 776 18.46 10.50 2.50
N THR A 777 17.98 9.37 3.01
CA THR A 777 18.82 8.21 3.33
C THR A 777 18.31 6.93 2.71
N LEU A 778 19.13 6.18 1.97
CA LEU A 778 18.72 4.91 1.32
C LEU A 778 18.69 3.69 2.27
N ARG A 779 18.59 3.93 3.58
CA ARG A 779 18.60 2.88 4.61
C ARG A 779 17.45 1.89 4.42
N SER A 780 17.74 0.60 4.55
CA SER A 780 16.74 -0.46 4.44
C SER A 780 15.84 -0.55 5.68
N SER A 781 14.56 -0.87 5.46
CA SER A 781 13.56 -1.03 6.53
C SER A 781 13.93 -2.09 7.55
N ASN A 782 14.70 -3.12 7.16
CA ASN A 782 15.09 -4.22 8.03
C ASN A 782 16.08 -3.80 9.14
N SER A 783 16.74 -2.65 8.98
CA SER A 783 17.76 -2.18 9.94
C SER A 783 17.19 -1.46 11.19
N ILE A 784 15.89 -1.23 11.25
CA ILE A 784 15.23 -0.45 12.32
C ILE A 784 14.18 -1.33 13.02
N GLY A 785 14.15 -1.35 14.35
CA GLY A 785 13.13 -2.03 15.14
C GLY A 785 11.74 -1.38 14.98
N LEU A 786 10.67 -2.03 15.45
CA LEU A 786 9.33 -1.43 15.43
C LEU A 786 9.33 -0.13 16.27
N PRO A 787 9.05 1.04 15.67
CA PRO A 787 9.16 2.30 16.37
C PRO A 787 7.98 2.46 17.34
N LYS A 788 8.28 2.45 18.65
CA LYS A 788 7.34 2.76 19.73
C LYS A 788 7.56 4.20 20.19
N LEU A 789 6.48 4.92 20.47
CA LEU A 789 6.57 6.22 21.13
C LEU A 789 6.85 5.99 22.63
N ALA A 790 7.92 6.57 23.16
CA ALA A 790 8.18 6.55 24.60
C ALA A 790 7.10 7.39 25.32
N HIS A 791 6.14 6.75 25.97
CA HIS A 791 5.18 7.45 26.81
C HIS A 791 5.90 7.93 28.09
N LYS A 792 5.82 9.23 28.40
CA LYS A 792 6.27 9.74 29.70
C LYS A 792 5.46 9.06 30.79
N ARG A 793 6.12 8.23 31.60
CA ARG A 793 5.50 7.56 32.75
C ARG A 793 5.11 8.61 33.79
N PRO A 794 3.98 8.45 34.51
CA PRO A 794 3.60 9.36 35.58
C PRO A 794 4.70 9.47 36.65
N LYS A 795 4.83 10.63 37.32
CA LYS A 795 5.84 10.85 38.37
C LYS A 795 5.77 9.83 39.55
N HIS A 796 4.62 9.18 39.73
CA HIS A 796 4.40 8.17 40.78
C HIS A 796 4.73 6.74 40.33
N PHE A 797 5.22 6.52 39.10
CA PHE A 797 5.61 5.20 38.62
C PHE A 797 7.01 4.83 39.15
N LYS A 798 7.07 4.26 40.36
CA LYS A 798 8.29 3.66 40.92
C LYS A 798 8.28 2.16 40.66
N ILE A 799 9.39 1.64 40.14
CA ILE A 799 9.60 0.20 39.97
C ILE A 799 10.19 -0.30 41.29
N LEU A 800 9.58 -1.34 41.87
CA LEU A 800 10.10 -2.01 43.06
C LEU A 800 10.99 -3.17 42.62
N GLU A 801 12.19 -3.24 43.17
CA GLU A 801 13.12 -4.35 42.97
C GLU A 801 13.28 -5.09 44.30
N ASP A 802 13.03 -6.40 44.30
CA ASP A 802 13.26 -7.25 45.47
C ASP A 802 13.87 -8.60 45.05
N GLU A 803 14.56 -9.26 45.98
CA GLU A 803 15.19 -10.55 45.76
C GLU A 803 14.14 -11.67 45.79
N LEU A 804 14.17 -12.57 44.80
CA LEU A 804 13.22 -13.66 44.73
C LEU A 804 13.73 -14.85 45.58
N SER A 805 13.09 -15.10 46.72
CA SER A 805 13.47 -16.17 47.67
C SER A 805 13.41 -17.60 47.10
N THR A 806 12.73 -17.83 45.98
CA THR A 806 12.61 -19.14 45.32
C THR A 806 13.71 -19.47 44.31
N ILE A 807 14.52 -18.50 43.86
CA ILE A 807 15.61 -18.74 42.89
C ILE A 807 16.85 -17.93 43.31
N PRO A 808 17.94 -18.56 43.76
CA PRO A 808 19.16 -17.84 44.12
C PRO A 808 19.74 -17.09 42.90
N ASP A 809 20.27 -15.89 43.14
CA ASP A 809 20.87 -14.95 42.15
C ASP A 809 19.89 -14.31 41.14
N SER A 810 18.62 -14.14 41.50
CA SER A 810 17.65 -13.42 40.66
C SER A 810 16.89 -12.32 41.39
N THR A 811 16.91 -11.12 40.80
CA THR A 811 16.12 -9.97 41.26
C THR A 811 14.86 -9.83 40.42
N VAL A 812 13.75 -9.53 41.07
CA VAL A 812 12.46 -9.33 40.41
C VAL A 812 12.11 -7.86 40.43
N ARG A 813 11.85 -7.31 39.24
CA ARG A 813 11.35 -5.96 39.04
C ARG A 813 9.84 -6.04 38.85
N VAL A 814 9.08 -5.44 39.77
CA VAL A 814 7.62 -5.33 39.66
C VAL A 814 7.27 -3.89 39.34
N ALA A 815 6.61 -3.69 38.20
CA ALA A 815 6.04 -2.42 37.83
C ALA A 815 4.59 -2.28 38.37
N PRO A 816 4.11 -1.06 38.68
CA PRO A 816 2.74 -0.83 39.16
C PRO A 816 1.62 -1.25 38.21
N ASP A 817 1.94 -1.58 36.95
CA ASP A 817 1.02 -2.11 35.95
C ASP A 817 0.86 -3.64 36.01
N GLY A 818 1.52 -4.28 36.97
CA GLY A 818 1.49 -5.73 37.17
C GLY A 818 2.49 -6.50 36.30
N THR A 819 3.33 -5.83 35.51
CA THR A 819 4.40 -6.50 34.76
C THR A 819 5.58 -6.86 35.67
N VAL A 820 5.96 -8.14 35.64
CA VAL A 820 7.03 -8.72 36.45
C VAL A 820 8.16 -9.14 35.53
N HIS A 821 9.36 -8.59 35.74
CA HIS A 821 10.57 -8.94 34.99
C HIS A 821 11.61 -9.57 35.90
N LEU A 822 12.09 -10.76 35.50
CA LEU A 822 13.07 -11.54 36.25
C LEU A 822 14.46 -11.31 35.67
N LYS A 823 15.36 -10.71 36.45
CA LYS A 823 16.75 -10.44 36.04
C LYS A 823 17.66 -11.52 36.63
N LYS A 824 18.17 -12.42 35.79
CA LYS A 824 19.19 -13.42 36.19
C LYS A 824 20.58 -12.80 36.06
N GLN A 825 21.42 -12.90 37.10
CA GLN A 825 22.82 -12.53 36.98
C GLN A 825 23.59 -13.58 36.13
N LYS A 826 24.30 -13.15 35.09
CA LYS A 826 25.19 -14.03 34.30
C LYS A 826 26.51 -14.24 35.05
N LYS A 827 26.87 -15.49 35.36
CA LYS A 827 28.22 -15.86 35.86
C LYS A 827 29.28 -15.58 34.78
N MET A 828 30.32 -14.83 35.14
CA MET A 828 31.53 -14.62 34.34
C MET A 828 32.40 -15.87 34.33
N VAL A 829 32.68 -16.43 33.15
CA VAL A 829 33.84 -17.30 32.91
C VAL A 829 34.75 -16.57 31.91
N LYS A 830 35.98 -16.27 32.33
CA LYS A 830 37.03 -15.67 31.50
C LYS A 830 38.01 -16.76 31.06
N SER A 831 38.17 -16.99 29.75
CA SER A 831 39.48 -17.29 29.15
C SER A 831 39.47 -17.03 27.62
N VAL A 832 40.02 -15.86 27.27
CA VAL A 832 40.91 -15.53 26.14
C VAL A 832 40.61 -16.12 24.75
N ASN A 833 39.76 -15.45 23.98
CA ASN A 833 40.07 -14.92 22.63
C ASN A 833 38.85 -14.17 22.07
N GLU A 834 38.84 -12.84 22.27
CA GLU A 834 38.26 -11.83 21.36
C GLU A 834 38.28 -10.47 22.08
N LYS A 835 39.42 -9.78 22.01
CA LYS A 835 39.48 -8.33 22.18
C LYS A 835 39.31 -7.71 20.80
N VAL A 836 38.07 -7.49 20.36
CA VAL A 836 37.58 -6.39 19.50
C VAL A 836 36.06 -6.63 19.39
N LEU A 837 35.22 -6.01 20.26
CA LEU A 837 33.78 -5.73 20.00
C LEU A 837 32.96 -5.19 21.20
N LEU A 838 33.53 -4.96 22.39
CA LEU A 838 32.77 -4.50 23.57
C LEU A 838 33.17 -3.10 24.07
N GLU A 839 33.36 -2.14 23.16
CA GLU A 839 33.54 -0.71 23.47
C GLU A 839 32.49 0.19 22.78
N SER A 840 31.28 -0.31 22.47
CA SER A 840 30.23 0.54 21.85
C SER A 840 28.84 0.50 22.50
N GLU A 841 28.73 0.03 23.75
CA GLU A 841 27.47 0.08 24.51
C GLU A 841 27.64 0.61 25.95
N LYS A 842 28.67 1.44 26.20
CA LYS A 842 28.88 2.13 27.48
C LYS A 842 29.24 3.61 27.30
N GLU A 843 28.45 4.34 26.53
CA GLU A 843 28.36 5.80 26.63
C GLU A 843 26.90 6.16 26.32
N ASP A 844 26.07 6.26 27.37
CA ASP A 844 24.82 7.05 27.42
C ASP A 844 24.03 6.80 28.74
N GLU A 845 24.73 6.58 29.85
CA GLU A 845 24.22 6.83 31.20
C GLU A 845 25.29 7.57 31.99
N SER A 846 25.39 8.87 31.74
CA SER A 846 25.99 9.84 32.67
C SER A 846 25.06 11.04 32.74
N GLU A 847 24.11 10.99 33.68
CA GLU A 847 23.43 12.18 34.17
C GLU A 847 24.49 13.03 34.91
N GLY A 848 24.88 14.14 34.30
CA GLY A 848 25.58 15.21 34.98
C GLY A 848 24.55 16.07 35.71
N ASP A 849 24.46 15.88 37.03
CA ASP A 849 23.96 16.89 37.96
C ASP A 849 24.82 18.15 37.79
N VAL A 850 24.21 19.23 37.29
CA VAL A 850 24.68 20.59 37.55
C VAL A 850 23.45 21.43 37.88
N ASN A 851 23.37 21.74 39.18
CA ASN A 851 22.55 22.81 39.74
C ASN A 851 22.75 24.10 38.96
N GLU A 852 21.65 24.81 38.67
CA GLU A 852 21.68 26.27 38.66
C GLU A 852 20.28 26.77 39.04
N GLU A 853 20.21 27.21 40.28
CA GLU A 853 19.20 28.13 40.81
C GLU A 853 19.42 29.51 40.16
N GLU A 854 18.35 30.04 39.55
CA GLU A 854 17.90 31.46 39.43
C GLU A 854 17.12 31.74 38.13
#